data_AF-A0A537WK34-F1
#
_entry.id   AF-A0A537WK34-F1
#
_cell.length_a   1.000
_cell.length_b   1.000
_cell.length_c   1.000
_cell.angle_alpha   90.00
_cell.angle_beta   90.00
_cell.angle_gamma   90.00
#
_symmetry.space_group_name_H-M   'P 1'
#
loop_
_entity.id
_entity.type
_entity.pdbx_description
1 polymer ?
#
loop_
_entity_poly.entity_id
_entity_poly.type
_entity_poly.pdbx_seq_one_letter_code
_entity_poly.pdbx_strand_id
1 'polypeptide(L)'
;MGALLDLSRSELARSELAPPEPADPRLCELGFAAWGTALAETADRGDADRARVWAASEPGRRLLSAVFGNSPFLSKLATAEWRLLLRLVEHGPDAVFLDLVGAVETQTDWNETQAVLMRRLRLARGCVALIAGIAELAGSWSLEQQMRALSRFAEAALSAALRHLLRAAHQRGAVRLADPQQPEQDSGLIVLGMGKLGGGELNYSSDIDLILLFDSAQNAVIATDDAQAFFARLARDLVRILDERTGDSYVFRTDLRLRPDPRSTPLALSTAAALTYYESVGQNWERAALIKARPVAGDRAAGERFLSELQPFIWRKNLDFAAIADIHSIKRQIQAHKGGGRIAVEGHDIKTGRGGIREVEFFAQTQQLIWGGRIPKLRVRPTCTALRRLAATGRIDPATAARLTEDYRFLRRVEHRLQMVDDAQIHRLPADRDGIARLAIFLGYRDADAFAADLRGHLASVERHYAELFEEAPSLSGPGNLVFTGTEDDPETLATLARLGFADPPRVAAMVRGWHHGRIRATRSQRAREILTELVPDLLRVFGGTTNPDTALLRFDDFLTRLPAGVQLFSLFHANPSLLSLVADIMAEAPRLAENLAQRPALLDAVLTAGFSAAIPDRESLAADLAALTAGARDYQEILDIVRRWANERRFQVGVQLLRRDIDSARTGVALADIAETAVAALLPAVMADFARMHGQVPGGAFSVVAMGRL
;
A
#
# COMPACT_ATOMS: atom_id res chain seq x y z
N MET A 1 -0.27 50.65 -37.73
CA MET A 1 -1.26 49.86 -38.50
C MET A 1 -0.53 48.83 -39.39
N GLY A 2 0.30 47.98 -38.79
CA GLY A 2 1.06 46.95 -39.48
C GLY A 2 1.54 45.92 -38.46
N ALA A 3 1.37 44.64 -38.78
CA ALA A 3 1.60 43.46 -37.94
C ALA A 3 0.60 43.24 -36.79
N LEU A 4 -0.71 43.24 -37.10
CA LEU A 4 -1.65 42.36 -36.40
C LEU A 4 -1.26 40.93 -36.78
N LEU A 5 -0.52 40.27 -35.88
CA LEU A 5 -0.19 38.86 -35.98
C LEU A 5 -1.48 38.08 -36.21
N ASP A 6 -1.49 37.33 -37.32
CA ASP A 6 -2.51 36.39 -37.69
C ASP A 6 -2.63 35.31 -36.60
N LEU A 7 -3.55 35.53 -35.65
CA LEU A 7 -3.87 34.65 -34.51
C LEU A 7 -4.44 33.29 -34.97
N SER A 8 -4.57 33.04 -36.28
CA SER A 8 -4.90 31.73 -36.85
C SER A 8 -3.69 30.78 -36.92
N ARG A 9 -2.46 31.27 -36.69
CA ARG A 9 -1.21 30.49 -36.79
C ARG A 9 -0.59 30.07 -35.46
N SER A 10 -1.20 30.38 -34.32
CA SER A 10 -0.75 29.79 -33.05
C SER A 10 -1.07 28.29 -33.05
N GLU A 11 -0.22 27.47 -32.43
CA GLU A 11 -0.47 26.03 -32.27
C GLU A 11 -1.78 25.74 -31.52
N LEU A 12 -2.38 26.73 -30.85
CA LEU A 12 -3.72 26.72 -30.27
C LEU A 12 -4.86 26.61 -31.31
N ALA A 13 -4.61 26.89 -32.59
CA ALA A 13 -5.61 26.83 -33.67
C ALA A 13 -5.55 25.54 -34.52
N ARG A 14 -4.56 24.66 -34.30
CA ARG A 14 -4.31 23.46 -35.13
C ARG A 14 -4.86 22.14 -34.58
N SER A 15 -5.64 22.15 -33.49
CA SER A 15 -6.21 20.94 -32.91
C SER A 15 -7.64 20.68 -33.42
N GLU A 16 -7.95 19.44 -33.76
CA GLU A 16 -9.31 18.95 -34.12
C GLU A 16 -10.34 19.08 -32.97
N LEU A 17 -9.94 19.57 -31.80
CA LEU A 17 -10.79 19.79 -30.63
C LEU A 17 -11.03 21.28 -30.42
N ALA A 18 -12.23 21.76 -30.75
CA ALA A 18 -12.70 23.06 -30.30
C ALA A 18 -12.87 23.06 -28.76
N PRO A 19 -12.65 24.19 -28.06
CA PRO A 19 -13.00 24.29 -26.65
C PRO A 19 -14.46 23.89 -26.40
N PRO A 20 -14.76 23.23 -25.27
CA PRO A 20 -16.12 22.77 -24.98
C PRO A 20 -17.09 23.95 -24.81
N GLU A 21 -18.37 23.69 -25.07
CA GLU A 21 -19.42 24.67 -24.82
C GLU A 21 -19.55 25.00 -23.31
N PRO A 22 -20.10 26.17 -22.93
CA PRO A 22 -20.37 26.49 -21.53
C PRO A 22 -21.54 25.66 -21.00
N ALA A 23 -21.31 24.78 -20.03
CA ALA A 23 -22.38 24.00 -19.40
C ALA A 23 -23.38 24.85 -18.60
N ASP A 24 -22.91 25.95 -18.01
CA ASP A 24 -23.72 26.90 -17.25
C ASP A 24 -23.62 28.32 -17.87
N PRO A 25 -24.65 28.77 -18.61
CA PRO A 25 -24.67 30.11 -19.19
C PRO A 25 -24.58 31.24 -18.15
N ARG A 26 -25.12 31.02 -16.95
CA ARG A 26 -25.12 32.04 -15.89
C ARG A 26 -23.72 32.22 -15.31
N LEU A 27 -22.99 31.13 -15.08
CA LEU A 27 -21.58 31.20 -14.68
C LEU A 27 -20.73 31.86 -15.77
N CYS A 28 -21.01 31.56 -17.03
CA CYS A 28 -20.35 32.20 -18.17
C CYS A 28 -20.51 33.73 -18.16
N GLU A 29 -21.73 34.23 -18.00
CA GLU A 29 -22.03 35.67 -17.89
C GLU A 29 -21.29 36.33 -16.71
N LEU A 30 -21.32 35.68 -15.53
CA LEU A 30 -20.63 36.17 -14.34
C LEU A 30 -19.11 36.24 -14.54
N GLY A 31 -18.53 35.25 -15.21
CA GLY A 31 -17.09 35.23 -15.52
C GLY A 31 -16.70 36.37 -16.46
N PHE A 32 -17.48 36.64 -17.51
CA PHE A 32 -17.22 37.79 -18.40
C PHE A 32 -17.36 39.13 -17.68
N ALA A 33 -18.34 39.27 -16.78
CA ALA A 33 -18.48 40.48 -15.97
C ALA A 33 -17.25 40.69 -15.06
N ALA A 34 -16.81 39.64 -14.35
CA ALA A 34 -15.63 39.69 -13.50
C ALA A 34 -14.34 40.00 -14.29
N TRP A 35 -14.17 39.41 -15.48
CA TRP A 35 -13.08 39.72 -16.40
C TRP A 35 -13.07 41.19 -16.81
N GLY A 36 -14.24 41.73 -17.19
CA GLY A 36 -14.40 43.13 -17.54
C GLY A 36 -13.99 44.07 -16.40
N THR A 37 -14.44 43.78 -15.17
CA THR A 37 -14.05 44.53 -13.97
C THR A 37 -12.55 44.48 -13.73
N ALA A 38 -11.93 43.29 -13.78
CA ALA A 38 -10.49 43.13 -13.56
C ALA A 38 -9.64 43.94 -14.56
N LEU A 39 -10.08 44.01 -15.83
CA LEU A 39 -9.40 44.83 -16.85
C LEU A 39 -9.67 46.34 -16.70
N ALA A 40 -10.79 46.73 -16.10
CA ALA A 40 -11.13 48.14 -15.87
C ALA A 40 -10.38 48.74 -14.66
N GLU A 41 -10.14 47.94 -13.62
CA GLU A 41 -9.49 48.37 -12.39
C GLU A 41 -7.96 48.48 -12.50
N THR A 42 -7.36 47.93 -13.56
CA THR A 42 -5.90 47.92 -13.71
C THR A 42 -5.34 49.25 -14.22
N ALA A 43 -4.18 49.66 -13.70
CA ALA A 43 -3.47 50.88 -14.12
C ALA A 43 -2.82 50.75 -15.51
N ASP A 44 -2.53 49.52 -15.95
CA ASP A 44 -1.88 49.23 -17.23
C ASP A 44 -2.90 49.09 -18.36
N ARG A 45 -3.17 50.21 -19.03
CA ARG A 45 -4.18 50.25 -20.09
C ARG A 45 -3.78 49.49 -21.34
N GLY A 46 -2.47 49.37 -21.63
CA GLY A 46 -1.97 48.76 -22.87
C GLY A 46 -2.26 47.27 -22.95
N ASP A 47 -1.83 46.52 -21.93
CA ASP A 47 -2.10 45.09 -21.87
C ASP A 47 -3.59 44.79 -21.63
N ALA A 48 -4.29 45.64 -20.89
CA ALA A 48 -5.73 45.51 -20.70
C ALA A 48 -6.50 45.64 -22.02
N ASP A 49 -6.14 46.58 -22.89
CA ASP A 49 -6.76 46.74 -24.21
C ASP A 49 -6.49 45.53 -25.11
N ARG A 50 -5.27 44.99 -25.09
CA ARG A 50 -4.94 43.75 -25.82
C ARG A 50 -5.77 42.57 -25.34
N ALA A 51 -5.91 42.42 -24.02
CA ALA A 51 -6.74 41.39 -23.41
C ALA A 51 -8.22 41.54 -23.80
N ARG A 52 -8.77 42.77 -23.86
CA ARG A 52 -10.13 43.03 -24.35
C ARG A 52 -10.30 42.64 -25.81
N VAL A 53 -9.37 43.04 -26.67
CA VAL A 53 -9.40 42.73 -28.11
C VAL A 53 -9.37 41.22 -28.33
N TRP A 54 -8.49 40.51 -27.62
CA TRP A 54 -8.43 39.06 -27.68
C TRP A 54 -9.72 38.41 -27.16
N ALA A 55 -10.22 38.81 -26.00
CA ALA A 55 -11.46 38.26 -25.44
C ALA A 55 -12.69 38.48 -26.33
N ALA A 56 -12.70 39.55 -27.12
CA ALA A 56 -13.76 39.84 -28.08
C ALA A 56 -13.67 39.01 -29.37
N SER A 57 -12.46 38.52 -29.71
CA SER A 57 -12.23 37.66 -30.87
C SER A 57 -12.93 36.30 -30.72
N GLU A 58 -13.27 35.67 -31.84
CA GLU A 58 -13.97 34.38 -31.84
C GLU A 58 -13.23 33.26 -31.08
N PRO A 59 -11.89 33.07 -31.24
CA PRO A 59 -11.16 32.08 -30.44
C PRO A 59 -11.11 32.43 -28.95
N GLY A 60 -10.89 33.71 -28.61
CA GLY A 60 -10.82 34.15 -27.21
C GLY A 60 -12.15 34.01 -26.49
N ARG A 61 -13.25 34.42 -27.15
CA ARG A 61 -14.60 34.29 -26.61
C ARG A 61 -14.98 32.84 -26.35
N ARG A 62 -14.68 31.93 -27.28
CA ARG A 62 -14.97 30.49 -27.11
C ARG A 62 -14.21 29.89 -25.95
N LEU A 63 -12.90 30.16 -25.85
CA LEU A 63 -12.08 29.66 -24.74
C LEU A 63 -12.54 30.23 -23.39
N LEU A 64 -12.79 31.53 -23.30
CA LEU A 64 -13.29 32.15 -22.07
C LEU A 64 -14.68 31.63 -21.69
N SER A 65 -15.56 31.40 -22.67
CA SER A 65 -16.88 30.80 -22.40
C SER A 65 -16.73 29.37 -21.86
N ALA A 66 -15.84 28.57 -22.45
CA ALA A 66 -15.53 27.22 -21.98
C ALA A 66 -15.02 27.22 -20.53
N VAL A 67 -14.18 28.19 -20.17
CA VAL A 67 -13.67 28.33 -18.80
C VAL A 67 -14.77 28.81 -17.85
N PHE A 68 -15.40 29.92 -18.18
CA PHE A 68 -16.37 30.61 -17.32
C PHE A 68 -17.65 29.81 -17.10
N GLY A 69 -18.11 29.07 -18.11
CA GLY A 69 -19.31 28.25 -18.00
C GLY A 69 -19.13 26.88 -17.37
N ASN A 70 -17.88 26.42 -17.14
CA ASN A 70 -17.62 25.06 -16.67
C ASN A 70 -16.77 24.95 -15.39
N SER A 71 -15.96 25.96 -15.06
CA SER A 71 -15.06 25.89 -13.90
C SER A 71 -15.01 27.22 -13.15
N PRO A 72 -15.75 27.36 -12.03
CA PRO A 72 -15.63 28.49 -11.13
C PRO A 72 -14.18 28.73 -10.65
N PHE A 73 -13.43 27.65 -10.41
CA PHE A 73 -12.03 27.72 -10.01
C PHE A 73 -11.14 28.38 -11.08
N LEU A 74 -11.17 27.87 -12.32
CA LEU A 74 -10.40 28.45 -13.42
C LEU A 74 -10.87 29.86 -13.77
N SER A 75 -12.16 30.14 -13.62
CA SER A 75 -12.72 31.49 -13.82
C SER A 75 -12.06 32.50 -12.88
N LYS A 76 -12.02 32.19 -11.59
CA LYS A 76 -11.38 33.02 -10.58
C LYS A 76 -9.91 33.25 -10.91
N LEU A 77 -9.18 32.19 -11.26
CA LEU A 77 -7.77 32.28 -11.64
C LEU A 77 -7.57 33.11 -12.90
N ALA A 78 -8.36 32.90 -13.95
CA ALA A 78 -8.28 33.64 -15.20
C ALA A 78 -8.52 35.15 -14.97
N THR A 79 -9.48 35.51 -14.11
CA THR A 79 -9.75 36.92 -13.78
C THR A 79 -8.64 37.54 -12.93
N ALA A 80 -8.10 36.80 -11.96
CA ALA A 80 -7.03 37.29 -11.09
C ALA A 80 -5.69 37.42 -11.85
N GLU A 81 -5.38 36.44 -12.69
CA GLU A 81 -4.13 36.30 -13.42
C GLU A 81 -4.32 36.55 -14.93
N TRP A 82 -5.14 37.54 -15.30
CA TRP A 82 -5.47 37.82 -16.70
C TRP A 82 -4.24 38.12 -17.57
N ARG A 83 -3.17 38.68 -16.98
CA ARG A 83 -1.88 38.90 -17.65
C ARG A 83 -1.18 37.60 -18.01
N LEU A 84 -1.28 36.59 -17.14
CA LEU A 84 -0.75 35.25 -17.44
C LEU A 84 -1.51 34.66 -18.62
N LEU A 85 -2.84 34.82 -18.65
CA LEU A 85 -3.66 34.37 -19.78
C LEU A 85 -3.29 35.08 -21.09
N LEU A 86 -3.05 36.39 -21.05
CA LEU A 86 -2.57 37.14 -22.21
C LEU A 86 -1.21 36.61 -22.69
N ARG A 87 -0.26 36.39 -21.78
CA ARG A 87 1.04 35.78 -22.10
C ARG A 87 0.91 34.37 -22.69
N LEU A 88 -0.02 33.56 -22.20
CA LEU A 88 -0.27 32.21 -22.70
C LEU A 88 -0.72 32.22 -24.16
N VAL A 89 -1.58 33.17 -24.52
CA VAL A 89 -2.06 33.35 -25.90
C VAL A 89 -0.92 33.80 -26.82
N GLU A 90 -0.02 34.65 -26.31
CA GLU A 90 1.03 35.29 -27.11
C GLU A 90 2.28 34.43 -27.31
N HIS A 91 2.64 33.66 -26.28
CA HIS A 91 3.89 32.91 -26.23
C HIS A 91 3.69 31.39 -26.19
N GLY A 92 2.45 30.93 -26.04
CA GLY A 92 2.11 29.52 -25.91
C GLY A 92 2.35 28.96 -24.50
N PRO A 93 1.74 27.79 -24.18
CA PRO A 93 1.77 27.23 -22.84
C PRO A 93 3.14 26.71 -22.41
N ASP A 94 3.94 26.17 -23.34
CA ASP A 94 5.26 25.61 -23.02
C ASP A 94 6.24 26.66 -22.50
N ALA A 95 6.37 27.79 -23.21
CA ALA A 95 7.28 28.87 -22.83
C ALA A 95 6.89 29.49 -21.48
N VAL A 96 5.60 29.80 -21.32
CA VAL A 96 5.08 30.40 -20.08
C VAL A 96 5.21 29.46 -18.89
N PHE A 97 4.98 28.16 -19.09
CA PHE A 97 5.17 27.15 -18.05
C PHE A 97 6.63 27.03 -17.64
N LEU A 98 7.56 26.96 -18.61
CA LEU A 98 9.00 26.85 -18.34
C LEU A 98 9.54 28.07 -17.59
N ASP A 99 9.11 29.29 -17.97
CA ASP A 99 9.46 30.51 -17.26
C ASP A 99 9.00 30.46 -15.80
N LEU A 100 7.75 30.05 -15.57
CA LEU A 100 7.15 29.98 -14.24
C LEU A 100 7.87 28.94 -13.36
N VAL A 101 8.10 27.74 -13.87
CA VAL A 101 8.82 26.69 -13.14
C VAL A 101 10.28 27.09 -12.89
N GLY A 102 10.94 27.70 -13.87
CA GLY A 102 12.29 28.25 -13.71
C GLY A 102 12.35 29.29 -12.61
N ALA A 103 11.36 30.18 -12.51
CA ALA A 103 11.25 31.16 -11.43
C ALA A 103 10.98 30.52 -10.06
N VAL A 104 10.27 29.38 -10.01
CA VAL A 104 10.07 28.61 -8.76
C VAL A 104 11.39 27.99 -8.29
N GLU A 105 12.13 27.35 -9.20
CA GLU A 105 13.41 26.68 -8.90
C GLU A 105 14.53 27.67 -8.57
N THR A 106 14.52 28.85 -9.19
CA THR A 106 15.53 29.89 -8.99
C THR A 106 15.15 30.75 -7.79
N GLN A 107 15.83 30.56 -6.66
CA GLN A 107 15.72 31.46 -5.53
C GLN A 107 16.56 32.71 -5.78
N THR A 108 15.91 33.86 -5.94
CA THR A 108 16.56 35.16 -6.16
C THR A 108 16.89 35.89 -4.85
N ASP A 109 16.10 35.67 -3.80
CA ASP A 109 16.33 36.23 -2.46
C ASP A 109 16.70 35.13 -1.45
N TRP A 110 17.96 35.14 -1.01
CA TRP A 110 18.52 34.15 -0.09
C TRP A 110 18.10 34.37 1.37
N ASN A 111 17.54 35.54 1.67
CA ASN A 111 16.98 35.90 2.98
C ASN A 111 15.44 35.78 2.99
N GLU A 112 14.84 35.21 1.94
CA GLU A 112 13.39 34.96 1.86
C GLU A 112 12.94 34.17 3.09
N THR A 113 11.96 34.72 3.82
CA THR A 113 11.38 34.02 4.97
C THR A 113 10.49 32.87 4.51
N GLN A 114 10.28 31.87 5.37
CA GLN A 114 9.43 30.72 5.06
C GLN A 114 8.01 31.14 4.62
N ALA A 115 7.45 32.19 5.23
CA ALA A 115 6.13 32.71 4.89
C ALA A 115 6.05 33.30 3.47
N VAL A 116 7.11 33.98 3.02
CA VAL A 116 7.20 34.54 1.66
C VAL A 116 7.32 33.42 0.64
N LEU A 117 8.17 32.42 0.90
CA LEU A 117 8.29 31.22 0.07
C LEU A 117 6.95 30.49 -0.06
N MET A 118 6.29 30.26 1.08
CA MET A 118 4.97 29.63 1.16
C MET A 118 3.96 30.36 0.27
N ARG A 119 3.86 31.68 0.36
CA ARG A 119 2.97 32.48 -0.48
C ARG A 119 3.34 32.38 -1.96
N ARG A 120 4.62 32.51 -2.31
CA ARG A 120 5.11 32.44 -3.70
C ARG A 120 4.79 31.09 -4.35
N LEU A 121 5.00 29.97 -3.65
CA LEU A 121 4.68 28.64 -4.15
C LEU A 121 3.18 28.43 -4.38
N ARG A 122 2.33 28.98 -3.51
CA ARG A 122 0.87 28.91 -3.64
C ARG A 122 0.36 29.69 -4.85
N LEU A 123 0.86 30.90 -5.06
CA LEU A 123 0.55 31.70 -6.25
C LEU A 123 1.01 30.98 -7.53
N ALA A 124 2.24 30.47 -7.53
CA ALA A 124 2.76 29.70 -8.66
C ALA A 124 1.92 28.45 -8.96
N ARG A 125 1.40 27.77 -7.92
CA ARG A 125 0.50 26.63 -8.08
C ARG A 125 -0.81 27.02 -8.78
N GLY A 126 -1.41 28.15 -8.40
CA GLY A 126 -2.58 28.70 -9.08
C GLY A 126 -2.31 29.00 -10.54
N CYS A 127 -1.17 29.62 -10.84
CA CYS A 127 -0.72 29.89 -12.21
C CYS A 127 -0.53 28.58 -13.02
N VAL A 128 0.14 27.57 -12.47
CA VAL A 128 0.32 26.27 -13.15
C VAL A 128 -1.02 25.60 -13.40
N ALA A 129 -1.95 25.65 -12.45
CA ALA A 129 -3.30 25.11 -12.62
C ALA A 129 -4.04 25.80 -13.78
N LEU A 130 -3.94 27.13 -13.89
CA LEU A 130 -4.51 27.89 -15.00
C LEU A 130 -3.85 27.51 -16.34
N ILE A 131 -2.53 27.51 -16.42
CA ILE A 131 -1.78 27.11 -17.62
C ILE A 131 -2.22 25.71 -18.07
N ALA A 132 -2.22 24.75 -17.15
CA ALA A 132 -2.58 23.37 -17.44
C ALA A 132 -4.03 23.23 -17.92
N GLY A 133 -4.98 23.94 -17.28
CA GLY A 133 -6.38 23.93 -17.68
C GLY A 133 -6.60 24.55 -19.06
N ILE A 134 -6.01 25.72 -19.31
CA ILE A 134 -6.13 26.44 -20.59
C ILE A 134 -5.48 25.68 -21.74
N ALA A 135 -4.26 25.17 -21.54
CA ALA A 135 -3.52 24.45 -22.58
C ALA A 135 -4.24 23.18 -23.03
N GLU A 136 -4.91 22.48 -22.11
CA GLU A 136 -5.68 21.28 -22.44
C GLU A 136 -7.04 21.64 -23.07
N LEU A 137 -7.75 22.65 -22.57
CA LEU A 137 -9.02 23.12 -23.16
C LEU A 137 -8.86 23.66 -24.58
N ALA A 138 -7.72 24.28 -24.86
CA ALA A 138 -7.38 24.75 -26.20
C ALA A 138 -6.68 23.68 -27.06
N GLY A 139 -6.55 22.44 -26.56
CA GLY A 139 -5.97 21.33 -27.31
C GLY A 139 -4.47 21.43 -27.60
N SER A 140 -3.73 22.34 -26.95
CA SER A 140 -2.28 22.51 -27.13
C SER A 140 -1.45 21.51 -26.32
N TRP A 141 -1.97 21.03 -25.19
CA TRP A 141 -1.34 19.95 -24.43
C TRP A 141 -2.15 18.67 -24.52
N SER A 142 -1.47 17.57 -24.85
CA SER A 142 -1.97 16.22 -24.56
C SER A 142 -2.12 16.01 -23.05
N LEU A 143 -2.94 15.02 -22.67
CA LEU A 143 -3.08 14.61 -21.27
C LEU A 143 -1.72 14.28 -20.64
N GLU A 144 -0.83 13.59 -21.35
CA GLU A 144 0.50 13.24 -20.86
C GLU A 144 1.40 14.47 -20.66
N GLN A 145 1.32 15.48 -21.53
CA GLN A 145 2.02 16.75 -21.33
C GLN A 145 1.50 17.46 -20.08
N GLN A 146 0.18 17.52 -19.91
CA GLN A 146 -0.44 18.13 -18.74
C GLN A 146 -0.03 17.44 -17.44
N MET A 147 -0.12 16.11 -17.37
CA MET A 147 0.30 15.35 -16.19
C MET A 147 1.80 15.54 -15.88
N ARG A 148 2.63 15.61 -16.92
CA ARG A 148 4.07 15.87 -16.77
C ARG A 148 4.34 17.28 -16.27
N ALA A 149 3.62 18.28 -16.76
CA ALA A 149 3.75 19.67 -16.30
C ALA A 149 3.37 19.80 -14.81
N LEU A 150 2.25 19.20 -14.39
CA LEU A 150 1.83 19.17 -12.99
C LEU A 150 2.88 18.47 -12.11
N SER A 151 3.42 17.33 -12.58
CA SER A 151 4.48 16.60 -11.87
C SER A 151 5.78 17.39 -11.78
N ARG A 152 6.16 18.10 -12.85
CA ARG A 152 7.37 18.93 -12.89
C ARG A 152 7.26 20.14 -11.96
N PHE A 153 6.09 20.75 -11.85
CA PHE A 153 5.85 21.80 -10.87
C PHE A 153 5.93 21.27 -9.43
N ALA A 154 5.38 20.07 -9.15
CA ALA A 154 5.54 19.44 -7.84
C ALA A 154 7.00 19.21 -7.46
N GLU A 155 7.82 18.71 -8.39
CA GLU A 155 9.27 18.58 -8.20
C GLU A 155 9.94 19.94 -7.88
N ALA A 156 9.62 20.97 -8.67
CA ALA A 156 10.19 22.30 -8.48
C ALA A 156 9.82 22.92 -7.12
N ALA A 157 8.55 22.78 -6.70
CA ALA A 157 8.08 23.25 -5.41
C ALA A 157 8.74 22.49 -4.25
N LEU A 158 8.90 21.16 -4.38
CA LEU A 158 9.62 20.33 -3.41
C LEU A 158 11.09 20.77 -3.28
N SER A 159 11.80 20.93 -4.40
CA SER A 159 13.19 21.39 -4.40
C SER A 159 13.31 22.81 -3.82
N ALA A 160 12.42 23.74 -4.16
CA ALA A 160 12.43 25.09 -3.57
C ALA A 160 12.26 25.06 -2.05
N ALA A 161 11.30 24.27 -1.54
CA ALA A 161 11.07 24.10 -0.11
C ALA A 161 12.27 23.43 0.60
N LEU A 162 12.84 22.38 0.02
CA LEU A 162 14.02 21.71 0.57
C LEU A 162 15.25 22.60 0.60
N ARG A 163 15.52 23.34 -0.50
CA ARG A 163 16.64 24.29 -0.57
C ARG A 163 16.55 25.33 0.54
N HIS A 164 15.36 25.87 0.77
CA HIS A 164 15.11 26.81 1.86
C HIS A 164 15.42 26.20 3.23
N LEU A 165 14.87 25.00 3.52
CA LEU A 165 15.07 24.33 4.81
C LEU A 165 16.54 23.95 5.06
N LEU A 166 17.23 23.40 4.07
CA LEU A 166 18.63 23.00 4.16
C LEU A 166 19.55 24.21 4.37
N ARG A 167 19.32 25.32 3.65
CA ARG A 167 20.08 26.56 3.84
C ARG A 167 19.84 27.16 5.22
N ALA A 168 18.60 27.19 5.69
CA ALA A 168 18.27 27.67 7.02
C ALA A 168 18.91 26.81 8.12
N ALA A 169 18.95 25.47 7.93
CA ALA A 169 19.67 24.56 8.81
C ALA A 169 21.18 24.79 8.78
N HIS A 170 21.73 25.09 7.61
CA HIS A 170 23.15 25.43 7.44
C HIS A 170 23.55 26.72 8.16
N GLN A 171 22.76 27.79 7.99
CA GLN A 171 23.00 29.08 8.64
C GLN A 171 22.97 28.98 10.17
N ARG A 172 22.14 28.09 10.73
CA ARG A 172 22.07 27.83 12.17
C ARG A 172 23.12 26.82 12.68
N GLY A 173 23.97 26.29 11.80
CA GLY A 173 25.02 25.33 12.16
C GLY A 173 24.53 23.90 12.42
N ALA A 174 23.29 23.56 12.09
CA ALA A 174 22.76 22.20 12.26
C ALA A 174 23.27 21.23 11.18
N VAL A 175 23.57 21.75 9.98
CA VAL A 175 24.04 20.99 8.81
C VAL A 175 25.20 21.73 8.13
N ARG A 176 26.20 21.00 7.64
CA ARG A 176 27.31 21.51 6.82
C ARG A 176 27.10 21.11 5.37
N LEU A 177 26.51 22.02 4.59
CA LEU A 177 26.41 21.85 3.16
C LEU A 177 27.78 22.06 2.51
N ALA A 178 28.11 21.25 1.50
CA ALA A 178 29.34 21.41 0.72
C ALA A 178 29.30 22.71 -0.10
N ASP A 179 28.16 22.98 -0.75
CA ASP A 179 27.87 24.22 -1.44
C ASP A 179 26.45 24.70 -1.03
N PRO A 180 26.33 25.78 -0.23
CA PRO A 180 25.04 26.36 0.13
C PRO A 180 24.23 26.84 -1.09
N GLN A 181 24.86 27.07 -2.24
CA GLN A 181 24.17 27.43 -3.48
C GLN A 181 23.46 26.25 -4.12
N GLN A 182 23.97 25.04 -3.94
CA GLN A 182 23.35 23.79 -4.37
C GLN A 182 23.07 22.87 -3.17
N PRO A 183 22.17 23.29 -2.25
CA PRO A 183 22.05 22.66 -0.93
C PRO A 183 21.50 21.23 -0.99
N GLU A 184 20.91 20.80 -2.11
CA GLU A 184 20.42 19.43 -2.30
C GLU A 184 21.57 18.46 -2.64
N GLN A 185 22.63 18.94 -3.30
CA GLN A 185 23.74 18.11 -3.77
C GLN A 185 24.59 17.64 -2.60
N ASP A 186 24.85 16.32 -2.54
CA ASP A 186 25.62 15.66 -1.47
C ASP A 186 25.09 15.96 -0.06
N SER A 187 23.80 16.30 0.07
CA SER A 187 23.14 16.59 1.34
C SER A 187 22.81 15.33 2.14
N GLY A 188 22.82 14.17 1.47
CA GLY A 188 22.34 12.90 2.00
C GLY A 188 20.82 12.81 2.16
N LEU A 189 20.06 13.91 2.04
CA LEU A 189 18.59 13.90 2.16
C LEU A 189 17.94 13.50 0.84
N ILE A 190 17.16 12.43 0.85
CA ILE A 190 16.51 11.87 -0.34
C ILE A 190 14.99 12.05 -0.21
N VAL A 191 14.35 12.56 -1.26
CA VAL A 191 12.89 12.56 -1.38
C VAL A 191 12.48 11.73 -2.58
N LEU A 192 11.88 10.56 -2.32
CA LEU A 192 11.31 9.71 -3.35
C LEU A 192 9.85 10.09 -3.60
N GLY A 193 9.53 10.40 -4.85
CA GLY A 193 8.16 10.53 -5.31
C GLY A 193 7.60 9.15 -5.62
N MET A 194 6.43 8.88 -5.07
CA MET A 194 5.72 7.61 -5.19
C MET A 194 4.46 7.79 -6.07
N GLY A 195 3.77 6.68 -6.35
CA GLY A 195 2.47 6.72 -7.03
C GLY A 195 2.48 7.53 -8.33
N LYS A 196 1.56 8.50 -8.44
CA LYS A 196 1.42 9.37 -9.62
C LYS A 196 2.62 10.30 -9.81
N LEU A 197 3.16 10.88 -8.74
CA LEU A 197 4.33 11.77 -8.83
C LEU A 197 5.58 11.02 -9.31
N GLY A 198 5.82 9.83 -8.76
CA GLY A 198 6.90 8.95 -9.19
C GLY A 198 6.78 8.54 -10.66
N GLY A 199 5.54 8.31 -11.12
CA GLY A 199 5.20 8.05 -12.52
C GLY A 199 5.31 9.25 -13.47
N GLY A 200 5.38 10.48 -12.96
CA GLY A 200 5.24 11.69 -13.78
C GLY A 200 3.81 11.86 -14.34
N GLU A 201 2.83 11.35 -13.60
CA GLU A 201 1.43 11.17 -14.01
C GLU A 201 0.47 11.87 -13.03
N LEU A 202 0.88 12.97 -12.36
CA LEU A 202 -0.01 13.72 -11.46
C LEU A 202 -1.30 14.16 -12.16
N ASN A 203 -2.42 14.10 -11.43
CA ASN A 203 -3.67 14.70 -11.88
C ASN A 203 -3.81 16.15 -11.39
N TYR A 204 -4.88 16.81 -11.81
CA TYR A 204 -5.08 18.25 -11.60
C TYR A 204 -5.14 18.65 -10.12
N SER A 205 -5.86 17.86 -9.30
CA SER A 205 -5.93 18.01 -7.84
C SER A 205 -5.51 16.70 -7.18
N SER A 206 -4.19 16.55 -7.00
CA SER A 206 -3.55 15.33 -6.51
C SER A 206 -2.88 15.54 -5.16
N ASP A 207 -2.86 14.49 -4.34
CA ASP A 207 -1.86 14.37 -3.28
C ASP A 207 -0.51 14.02 -3.90
N ILE A 208 0.57 14.41 -3.22
CA ILE A 208 1.92 13.95 -3.52
C ILE A 208 2.34 12.90 -2.48
N ASP A 209 2.50 11.67 -2.94
CA ASP A 209 2.97 10.56 -2.12
C ASP A 209 4.50 10.58 -2.06
N LEU A 210 5.08 10.70 -0.86
CA LEU A 210 6.54 10.81 -0.68
C LEU A 210 7.07 9.79 0.33
N ILE A 211 8.32 9.34 0.10
CA ILE A 211 9.15 8.70 1.12
C ILE A 211 10.40 9.56 1.29
N LEU A 212 10.66 9.98 2.53
CA LEU A 212 11.86 10.72 2.89
C LEU A 212 12.88 9.75 3.50
N LEU A 213 14.07 9.74 2.92
CA LEU A 213 15.20 8.96 3.41
C LEU A 213 16.40 9.87 3.66
N PHE A 214 17.36 9.41 4.45
CA PHE A 214 18.65 10.07 4.55
C PHE A 214 19.80 9.06 4.58
N ASP A 215 20.91 9.39 3.94
CA ASP A 215 22.12 8.60 3.93
C ASP A 215 23.03 9.00 5.10
N SER A 216 23.11 8.13 6.11
CA SER A 216 23.94 8.39 7.29
C SER A 216 25.44 8.47 7.00
N ALA A 217 25.91 7.86 5.91
CA ALA A 217 27.32 7.89 5.52
C ALA A 217 27.71 9.21 4.83
N GLN A 218 26.73 9.92 4.28
CA GLN A 218 26.89 11.24 3.67
C GLN A 218 26.39 12.37 4.58
N ASN A 219 26.16 12.07 5.86
CA ASN A 219 25.56 13.00 6.80
C ASN A 219 26.35 14.31 6.89
N ALA A 220 25.73 15.36 6.35
CA ALA A 220 26.13 16.75 6.55
C ALA A 220 25.78 17.26 7.97
N VAL A 221 25.08 16.49 8.81
CA VAL A 221 24.60 16.93 10.14
C VAL A 221 25.77 17.11 11.12
N ILE A 222 25.88 18.30 11.73
CA ILE A 222 26.99 18.66 12.63
C ILE A 222 26.57 18.38 14.09
N ALA A 223 26.59 17.10 14.47
CA ALA A 223 26.80 16.56 15.83
C ALA A 223 25.94 17.01 17.03
N THR A 224 25.06 18.01 16.95
CA THR A 224 24.26 18.48 18.11
C THR A 224 22.88 17.83 18.22
N ASP A 225 22.38 17.27 17.12
CA ASP A 225 21.11 16.56 17.04
C ASP A 225 21.33 15.12 16.54
N ASP A 226 20.55 14.16 17.05
CA ASP A 226 20.38 12.87 16.40
C ASP A 226 19.86 13.10 14.96
N ALA A 227 20.61 12.63 13.95
CA ALA A 227 20.29 12.83 12.54
C ALA A 227 18.86 12.36 12.21
N GLN A 228 18.43 11.26 12.84
CA GLN A 228 17.08 10.72 12.69
C GLN A 228 16.02 11.72 13.19
N ALA A 229 16.25 12.37 14.33
CA ALA A 229 15.38 13.39 14.87
C ALA A 229 15.39 14.68 14.03
N PHE A 230 16.56 15.09 13.55
CA PHE A 230 16.72 16.26 12.68
C PHE A 230 15.92 16.10 11.38
N PHE A 231 16.13 15.01 10.63
CA PHE A 231 15.44 14.79 9.36
C PHE A 231 13.94 14.55 9.54
N ALA A 232 13.50 13.96 10.67
CA ALA A 232 12.08 13.87 10.99
C ALA A 232 11.44 15.25 11.26
N ARG A 233 12.17 16.22 11.83
CA ARG A 233 11.71 17.60 11.97
C ARG A 233 11.67 18.32 10.62
N LEU A 234 12.72 18.17 9.81
CA LEU A 234 12.77 18.75 8.46
C LEU A 234 11.62 18.23 7.58
N ALA A 235 11.31 16.94 7.65
CA ALA A 235 10.16 16.33 6.98
C ALA A 235 8.83 17.00 7.38
N ARG A 236 8.65 17.30 8.68
CA ARG A 236 7.45 17.99 9.18
C ARG A 236 7.35 19.43 8.67
N ASP A 237 8.48 20.14 8.64
CA ASP A 237 8.53 21.50 8.10
C ASP A 237 8.28 21.54 6.59
N LEU A 238 8.78 20.54 5.84
CA LEU A 238 8.49 20.39 4.42
C LEU A 238 7.00 20.19 4.17
N VAL A 239 6.36 19.27 4.91
CA VAL A 239 4.91 19.04 4.82
C VAL A 239 4.14 20.33 5.15
N ARG A 240 4.56 21.08 6.18
CA ARG A 240 3.94 22.37 6.52
C ARG A 240 4.00 23.39 5.38
N ILE A 241 5.17 23.55 4.74
CA ILE A 241 5.33 24.51 3.63
C ILE A 241 4.34 24.20 2.49
N LEU A 242 4.15 22.90 2.20
CA LEU A 242 3.38 22.42 1.05
C LEU A 242 1.87 22.32 1.33
N ASP A 243 1.47 21.83 2.51
CA ASP A 243 0.10 21.40 2.80
C ASP A 243 -0.71 22.45 3.59
N GLU A 244 -0.06 23.31 4.37
CA GLU A 244 -0.77 24.28 5.22
C GLU A 244 -1.70 25.18 4.39
N ARG A 245 -2.97 25.29 4.79
CA ARG A 245 -3.95 26.14 4.10
C ARG A 245 -3.90 27.55 4.65
N THR A 246 -3.68 28.52 3.77
CA THR A 246 -3.73 29.96 4.09
C THR A 246 -4.78 30.67 3.22
N GLY A 247 -4.90 31.99 3.34
CA GLY A 247 -5.75 32.79 2.43
C GLY A 247 -5.37 32.65 0.95
N ASP A 248 -4.12 32.26 0.66
CA ASP A 248 -3.60 31.99 -0.68
C ASP A 248 -3.74 30.50 -1.07
N SER A 249 -4.54 29.70 -0.36
CA SER A 249 -4.70 28.24 -0.53
C SER A 249 -3.49 27.41 -0.03
N TYR A 250 -3.20 26.28 -0.68
CA TYR A 250 -2.11 25.34 -0.39
C TYR A 250 -1.32 25.02 -1.67
N VAL A 251 -0.13 24.42 -1.54
CA VAL A 251 0.68 23.99 -2.69
C VAL A 251 0.31 22.56 -3.09
N PHE A 252 0.54 21.60 -2.19
CA PHE A 252 0.17 20.20 -2.36
C PHE A 252 -0.17 19.56 -1.01
N ARG A 253 -1.25 18.78 -0.98
CA ARG A 253 -1.49 17.81 0.09
C ARG A 253 -0.41 16.74 0.02
N THR A 254 0.21 16.42 1.14
CA THR A 254 1.39 15.52 1.17
C THR A 254 1.09 14.27 1.97
N ASP A 255 1.27 13.09 1.35
CA ASP A 255 1.06 11.80 1.99
C ASP A 255 2.40 11.07 2.20
N LEU A 256 2.69 10.71 3.45
CA LEU A 256 3.90 9.99 3.86
C LEU A 256 3.61 8.54 4.30
N ARG A 257 2.40 8.01 4.05
CA ARG A 257 1.96 6.69 4.52
C ARG A 257 2.57 5.53 3.75
N LEU A 258 3.18 5.76 2.58
CA LEU A 258 3.85 4.72 1.80
C LEU A 258 5.27 4.38 2.30
N ARG A 259 5.76 5.06 3.35
CA ARG A 259 7.05 4.74 3.95
C ARG A 259 7.01 3.40 4.71
N PRO A 260 8.16 2.74 4.93
CA PRO A 260 8.27 1.53 5.75
C PRO A 260 7.49 1.63 7.07
N ASP A 261 6.60 0.68 7.38
CA ASP A 261 5.73 0.63 8.58
C ASP A 261 5.36 2.02 9.16
N PRO A 262 4.47 2.77 8.51
CA PRO A 262 4.21 4.18 8.82
C PRO A 262 3.61 4.41 10.21
N ARG A 263 3.18 3.34 10.92
CA ARG A 263 2.66 3.44 12.29
C ARG A 263 3.79 3.42 13.33
N SER A 264 4.93 2.78 13.02
CA SER A 264 6.03 2.59 13.97
C SER A 264 7.29 3.38 13.59
N THR A 265 7.38 3.90 12.37
CA THR A 265 8.57 4.58 11.87
C THR A 265 8.45 6.11 11.84
N PRO A 266 9.57 6.82 12.02
CA PRO A 266 9.63 8.27 11.87
C PRO A 266 9.30 8.73 10.44
N LEU A 267 9.04 10.03 10.26
CA LEU A 267 8.65 10.62 8.96
C LEU A 267 9.76 10.55 7.89
N ALA A 268 11.02 10.50 8.32
CA ALA A 268 12.19 10.24 7.47
C ALA A 268 12.93 9.03 8.05
N LEU A 269 13.51 8.15 7.24
CA LEU A 269 14.28 7.00 7.71
C LEU A 269 15.71 7.00 7.16
N SER A 270 16.67 6.42 7.89
CA SER A 270 17.98 6.15 7.29
C SER A 270 17.84 5.13 6.16
N THR A 271 18.66 5.26 5.11
CA THR A 271 18.70 4.31 3.99
C THR A 271 18.96 2.88 4.48
N ALA A 272 19.88 2.71 5.44
CA ALA A 272 20.19 1.42 6.06
C ALA A 272 18.98 0.77 6.77
N ALA A 273 18.19 1.55 7.53
CA ALA A 273 17.00 1.06 8.19
C ALA A 273 15.91 0.67 7.18
N ALA A 274 15.73 1.48 6.12
CA ALA A 274 14.78 1.18 5.05
C ALA A 274 15.16 -0.10 4.28
N LEU A 275 16.43 -0.28 3.93
CA LEU A 275 16.92 -1.52 3.28
C LEU A 275 16.67 -2.74 4.16
N THR A 276 17.04 -2.67 5.44
CA THR A 276 16.81 -3.75 6.41
C THR A 276 15.32 -4.11 6.51
N TYR A 277 14.42 -3.12 6.52
CA TYR A 277 12.98 -3.35 6.54
C TYR A 277 12.51 -4.10 5.29
N TYR A 278 12.88 -3.62 4.09
CA TYR A 278 12.41 -4.24 2.85
C TYR A 278 12.95 -5.66 2.67
N GLU A 279 14.20 -5.91 3.06
CA GLU A 279 14.80 -7.25 3.02
C GLU A 279 14.16 -8.23 3.99
N SER A 280 13.77 -7.77 5.20
CA SER A 280 13.31 -8.65 6.26
C SER A 280 11.80 -8.85 6.30
N VAL A 281 11.02 -7.77 6.18
CA VAL A 281 9.57 -7.75 6.44
C VAL A 281 8.77 -7.04 5.34
N GLY A 282 9.42 -6.59 4.27
CA GLY A 282 8.78 -5.89 3.16
C GLY A 282 7.62 -6.68 2.54
N GLN A 283 6.50 -5.98 2.39
CA GLN A 283 5.21 -6.51 1.97
C GLN A 283 5.06 -6.56 0.45
N ASN A 284 4.14 -7.41 0.02
CA ASN A 284 3.86 -7.69 -1.39
C ASN A 284 3.35 -6.46 -2.15
N TRP A 285 2.47 -5.67 -1.53
CA TRP A 285 1.94 -4.44 -2.13
C TRP A 285 2.99 -3.32 -2.21
N GLU A 286 3.98 -3.30 -1.31
CA GLU A 286 5.05 -2.29 -1.32
C GLU A 286 5.90 -2.41 -2.59
N ARG A 287 6.08 -3.63 -3.11
CA ARG A 287 6.75 -3.85 -4.41
C ARG A 287 6.02 -3.14 -5.54
N ALA A 288 4.70 -3.28 -5.60
CA ALA A 288 3.87 -2.61 -6.62
C ALA A 288 3.97 -1.08 -6.50
N ALA A 289 3.94 -0.54 -5.27
CA ALA A 289 4.10 0.89 -5.03
C ALA A 289 5.49 1.41 -5.47
N LEU A 290 6.55 0.64 -5.20
CA LEU A 290 7.93 0.98 -5.52
C LEU A 290 8.26 0.92 -7.01
N ILE A 291 7.43 0.30 -7.86
CA ILE A 291 7.59 0.36 -9.33
C ILE A 291 7.67 1.81 -9.81
N LYS A 292 6.87 2.69 -9.20
CA LYS A 292 6.78 4.11 -9.57
C LYS A 292 7.84 4.96 -8.87
N ALA A 293 8.55 4.45 -7.87
CA ALA A 293 9.46 5.25 -7.05
C ALA A 293 10.57 5.91 -7.88
N ARG A 294 10.79 7.20 -7.64
CA ARG A 294 11.85 7.99 -8.28
C ARG A 294 12.32 9.11 -7.35
N PRO A 295 13.62 9.45 -7.29
CA PRO A 295 14.09 10.65 -6.60
C PRO A 295 13.52 11.89 -7.29
N VAL A 296 12.72 12.67 -6.58
CA VAL A 296 12.04 13.87 -7.11
C VAL A 296 12.68 15.16 -6.60
N ALA A 297 13.25 15.15 -5.40
CA ALA A 297 13.96 16.27 -4.79
C ALA A 297 15.00 15.76 -3.78
N GLY A 298 15.86 16.65 -3.29
CA GLY A 298 17.00 16.32 -2.44
C GLY A 298 18.17 15.74 -3.25
N ASP A 299 19.02 14.96 -2.59
CA ASP A 299 20.14 14.25 -3.20
C ASP A 299 19.64 13.13 -4.11
N ARG A 300 19.47 13.47 -5.39
CA ARG A 300 19.01 12.55 -6.42
C ARG A 300 19.99 11.41 -6.66
N ALA A 301 21.30 11.65 -6.53
CA ALA A 301 22.31 10.61 -6.73
C ALA A 301 22.24 9.56 -5.62
N ALA A 302 22.08 9.99 -4.36
CA ALA A 302 21.83 9.09 -3.24
C ALA A 302 20.52 8.31 -3.39
N GLY A 303 19.46 8.97 -3.87
CA GLY A 303 18.19 8.31 -4.16
C GLY A 303 18.28 7.22 -5.23
N GLU A 304 19.00 7.47 -6.33
CA GLU A 304 19.21 6.45 -7.37
C GLU A 304 20.07 5.29 -6.88
N ARG A 305 21.09 5.54 -6.03
CA ARG A 305 21.86 4.46 -5.37
C ARG A 305 20.96 3.58 -4.51
N PHE A 306 20.14 4.19 -3.65
CA PHE A 306 19.18 3.47 -2.81
C PHE A 306 18.22 2.60 -3.64
N LEU A 307 17.63 3.14 -4.71
CA LEU A 307 16.73 2.37 -5.58
C LEU A 307 17.46 1.26 -6.35
N SER A 308 18.73 1.46 -6.69
CA SER A 308 19.58 0.42 -7.29
C SER A 308 19.80 -0.75 -6.34
N GLU A 309 20.11 -0.46 -5.07
CA GLU A 309 20.27 -1.48 -4.02
C GLU A 309 18.95 -2.22 -3.73
N LEU A 310 17.82 -1.52 -3.81
CA LEU A 310 16.49 -2.10 -3.59
C LEU A 310 15.96 -2.94 -4.77
N GLN A 311 16.65 -2.97 -5.92
CA GLN A 311 16.19 -3.71 -7.09
C GLN A 311 15.88 -5.19 -6.83
N PRO A 312 16.65 -5.97 -6.04
CA PRO A 312 16.34 -7.37 -5.78
C PRO A 312 15.01 -7.57 -5.05
N PHE A 313 14.61 -6.61 -4.21
CA PHE A 313 13.33 -6.63 -3.51
C PHE A 313 12.14 -6.37 -4.45
N ILE A 314 12.29 -5.39 -5.35
CA ILE A 314 11.23 -4.98 -6.29
C ILE A 314 11.12 -5.96 -7.48
N TRP A 315 12.25 -6.39 -8.04
CA TRP A 315 12.35 -7.08 -9.33
C TRP A 315 12.90 -8.50 -9.18
N ARG A 316 12.08 -9.40 -8.65
CA ARG A 316 12.46 -10.81 -8.46
C ARG A 316 12.78 -11.51 -9.78
N LYS A 317 13.92 -12.20 -9.86
CA LYS A 317 14.34 -12.93 -11.07
C LYS A 317 13.53 -14.20 -11.33
N ASN A 318 13.00 -14.81 -10.28
CA ASN A 318 12.21 -16.03 -10.33
C ASN A 318 10.75 -15.72 -10.00
N LEU A 319 9.86 -16.29 -10.80
CA LEU A 319 8.44 -16.43 -10.45
C LEU A 319 8.36 -17.53 -9.39
N ASP A 320 8.48 -17.14 -8.14
CA ASP A 320 8.26 -18.01 -6.99
C ASP A 320 6.78 -17.92 -6.56
N PHE A 321 6.38 -18.80 -5.65
CA PHE A 321 5.04 -18.76 -5.06
C PHE A 321 4.73 -17.38 -4.42
N ALA A 322 5.74 -16.63 -4.00
CA ALA A 322 5.60 -15.28 -3.47
C ALA A 322 5.14 -14.27 -4.54
N ALA A 323 5.66 -14.35 -5.77
CA ALA A 323 5.21 -13.54 -6.89
C ALA A 323 3.74 -13.84 -7.25
N ILE A 324 3.31 -15.10 -7.16
CA ILE A 324 1.90 -15.50 -7.35
C ILE A 324 1.03 -14.92 -6.22
N ALA A 325 1.49 -14.97 -4.97
CA ALA A 325 0.81 -14.33 -3.85
C ALA A 325 0.73 -12.79 -3.97
N ASP A 326 1.72 -12.12 -4.57
CA ASP A 326 1.68 -10.68 -4.89
C ASP A 326 0.50 -10.37 -5.83
N ILE A 327 0.37 -11.15 -6.91
CA ILE A 327 -0.71 -11.05 -7.91
C ILE A 327 -2.08 -11.24 -7.23
N HIS A 328 -2.23 -12.24 -6.36
CA HIS A 328 -3.47 -12.49 -5.63
C HIS A 328 -3.76 -11.43 -4.54
N SER A 329 -2.73 -10.86 -3.91
CA SER A 329 -2.87 -9.76 -2.94
C SER A 329 -3.43 -8.52 -3.63
N ILE A 330 -2.89 -8.15 -4.80
CA ILE A 330 -3.38 -7.03 -5.61
C ILE A 330 -4.84 -7.28 -6.05
N LYS A 331 -5.15 -8.48 -6.56
CA LYS A 331 -6.52 -8.87 -6.93
C LYS A 331 -7.51 -8.67 -5.77
N ARG A 332 -7.17 -9.14 -4.57
CA ARG A 332 -8.02 -9.00 -3.36
C ARG A 332 -8.19 -7.55 -2.92
N GLN A 333 -7.13 -6.74 -2.93
CA GLN A 333 -7.22 -5.31 -2.57
C GLN A 333 -8.21 -4.55 -3.47
N ILE A 334 -8.27 -4.87 -4.76
CA ILE A 334 -9.25 -4.24 -5.68
C ILE A 334 -10.65 -4.73 -5.38
N GLN A 335 -10.82 -6.03 -5.11
CA GLN A 335 -12.13 -6.58 -4.74
C GLN A 335 -12.68 -5.95 -3.46
N ALA A 336 -11.84 -5.59 -2.50
CA ALA A 336 -12.23 -4.94 -1.25
C ALA A 336 -12.70 -3.49 -1.39
N HIS A 337 -12.23 -2.77 -2.41
CA HIS A 337 -12.71 -1.42 -2.69
C HIS A 337 -13.98 -1.41 -3.57
N LYS A 338 -14.58 -2.58 -3.84
CA LYS A 338 -15.84 -2.69 -4.57
C LYS A 338 -16.98 -2.22 -3.68
N GLY A 339 -17.23 -0.91 -3.64
CA GLY A 339 -18.57 -0.40 -3.35
C GLY A 339 -19.56 -1.09 -4.30
N GLY A 340 -20.40 -1.97 -3.77
CA GLY A 340 -21.22 -2.90 -4.54
C GLY A 340 -22.09 -2.23 -5.61
N GLY A 341 -22.11 -2.81 -6.81
CA GLY A 341 -23.03 -2.45 -7.90
C GLY A 341 -22.51 -2.79 -9.29
N ARG A 342 -23.42 -3.06 -10.23
CA ARG A 342 -23.14 -3.04 -11.69
C ARG A 342 -22.48 -1.71 -12.07
N ILE A 343 -21.82 -1.65 -13.23
CA ILE A 343 -21.34 -0.38 -13.82
C ILE A 343 -22.54 0.58 -13.93
N ALA A 344 -22.60 1.55 -13.02
CA ALA A 344 -23.51 2.69 -13.03
C ALA A 344 -22.75 3.92 -13.52
N VAL A 345 -23.44 4.94 -14.00
CA VAL A 345 -22.80 6.20 -14.41
C VAL A 345 -22.90 7.20 -13.25
N GLU A 346 -24.11 7.43 -12.77
CA GLU A 346 -24.40 8.30 -11.64
C GLU A 346 -23.74 7.76 -10.36
N GLY A 347 -22.94 8.61 -9.70
CA GLY A 347 -22.27 8.25 -8.45
C GLY A 347 -21.14 7.21 -8.57
N HIS A 348 -20.75 6.81 -9.78
CA HIS A 348 -19.66 5.85 -9.97
C HIS A 348 -18.29 6.49 -9.71
N ASP A 349 -17.41 5.75 -9.05
CA ASP A 349 -16.04 6.19 -8.76
C ASP A 349 -15.12 5.76 -9.89
N ILE A 350 -14.70 6.70 -10.75
CA ILE A 350 -13.89 6.38 -11.95
C ILE A 350 -12.49 5.88 -11.62
N LYS A 351 -12.03 6.01 -10.37
CA LYS A 351 -10.70 5.60 -9.95
C LYS A 351 -10.71 4.22 -9.34
N THR A 352 -11.61 3.97 -8.39
CA THR A 352 -11.64 2.79 -7.54
C THR A 352 -12.82 1.86 -7.84
N GLY A 353 -13.82 2.34 -8.58
CA GLY A 353 -14.92 1.54 -9.07
C GLY A 353 -14.50 0.52 -10.12
N ARG A 354 -15.39 -0.44 -10.39
CA ARG A 354 -15.17 -1.52 -11.37
C ARG A 354 -14.92 -0.95 -12.76
N GLY A 355 -13.83 -1.38 -13.40
CA GLY A 355 -13.39 -0.84 -14.69
C GLY A 355 -12.64 0.50 -14.59
N GLY A 356 -12.35 0.97 -13.37
CA GLY A 356 -11.74 2.27 -13.13
C GLY A 356 -10.23 2.35 -13.40
N ILE A 357 -9.67 3.55 -13.25
CA ILE A 357 -8.26 3.88 -13.49
C ILE A 357 -7.30 2.92 -12.76
N ARG A 358 -7.63 2.57 -11.52
CA ARG A 358 -6.81 1.70 -10.66
C ARG A 358 -6.67 0.28 -11.24
N GLU A 359 -7.69 -0.26 -11.90
CA GLU A 359 -7.61 -1.59 -12.53
C GLU A 359 -6.61 -1.58 -13.70
N VAL A 360 -6.56 -0.50 -14.50
CA VAL A 360 -5.55 -0.36 -15.57
C VAL A 360 -4.13 -0.24 -15.01
N GLU A 361 -3.95 0.55 -13.94
CA GLU A 361 -2.65 0.69 -13.27
C GLU A 361 -2.17 -0.66 -12.73
N PHE A 362 -3.05 -1.40 -12.08
CA PHE A 362 -2.72 -2.72 -11.55
C PHE A 362 -2.52 -3.77 -12.63
N PHE A 363 -3.26 -3.73 -13.75
CA PHE A 363 -3.00 -4.60 -14.89
C PHE A 363 -1.54 -4.46 -15.35
N ALA A 364 -1.07 -3.23 -15.55
CA ALA A 364 0.31 -2.97 -15.94
C ALA A 364 1.30 -3.38 -14.84
N GLN A 365 1.10 -2.95 -13.60
CA GLN A 365 2.02 -3.20 -12.49
C GLN A 365 2.17 -4.68 -12.16
N THR A 366 1.07 -5.45 -12.19
CA THR A 366 1.08 -6.90 -11.97
C THR A 366 2.00 -7.57 -12.98
N GLN A 367 1.85 -7.24 -14.27
CA GLN A 367 2.71 -7.77 -15.32
C GLN A 367 4.17 -7.29 -15.18
N GLN A 368 4.40 -6.07 -14.71
CA GLN A 368 5.75 -5.58 -14.42
C GLN A 368 6.42 -6.35 -13.27
N LEU A 369 5.70 -6.71 -12.21
CA LEU A 369 6.26 -7.53 -11.13
C LEU A 369 6.62 -8.93 -11.61
N ILE A 370 5.77 -9.52 -12.45
CA ILE A 370 5.99 -10.86 -13.03
C ILE A 370 7.23 -10.88 -13.93
N TRP A 371 7.37 -9.89 -14.82
CA TRP A 371 8.35 -9.95 -15.91
C TRP A 371 9.55 -9.00 -15.73
N GLY A 372 9.44 -7.97 -14.90
CA GLY A 372 10.44 -6.91 -14.76
C GLY A 372 11.77 -7.38 -14.18
N GLY A 373 11.78 -8.47 -13.41
CA GLY A 373 13.02 -9.12 -12.96
C GLY A 373 13.88 -9.65 -14.10
N ARG A 374 13.24 -10.22 -15.14
CA ARG A 374 13.89 -10.83 -16.31
C ARG A 374 14.04 -9.87 -17.47
N ILE A 375 13.15 -8.89 -17.59
CA ILE A 375 13.09 -7.95 -18.70
C ILE A 375 13.20 -6.52 -18.14
N PRO A 376 14.42 -5.98 -17.96
CA PRO A 376 14.62 -4.64 -17.43
C PRO A 376 13.91 -3.52 -18.21
N LYS A 377 13.65 -3.72 -19.51
CA LYS A 377 12.88 -2.78 -20.36
C LYS A 377 11.44 -2.56 -19.87
N LEU A 378 10.91 -3.43 -19.02
CA LEU A 378 9.58 -3.30 -18.41
C LEU A 378 9.58 -2.47 -17.12
N ARG A 379 10.75 -2.10 -16.56
CA ARG A 379 10.88 -1.31 -15.31
C ARG A 379 10.63 0.18 -15.54
N VAL A 380 9.68 0.50 -16.41
CA VAL A 380 9.26 1.87 -16.71
C VAL A 380 8.18 2.32 -15.74
N ARG A 381 8.17 3.60 -15.40
CA ARG A 381 7.23 4.13 -14.41
C ARG A 381 5.86 4.47 -15.03
N PRO A 382 5.72 5.24 -16.13
CA PRO A 382 4.41 5.66 -16.62
C PRO A 382 3.55 4.49 -17.11
N THR A 383 2.27 4.45 -16.73
CA THR A 383 1.33 3.32 -16.97
C THR A 383 1.17 3.03 -18.47
N CYS A 384 0.86 4.04 -19.28
CA CYS A 384 0.72 3.87 -20.73
C CYS A 384 2.04 3.45 -21.40
N THR A 385 3.19 3.81 -20.81
CA THR A 385 4.49 3.33 -21.30
C THR A 385 4.72 1.87 -20.93
N ALA A 386 4.32 1.45 -19.73
CA ALA A 386 4.38 0.06 -19.31
C ALA A 386 3.53 -0.83 -20.22
N LEU A 387 2.28 -0.45 -20.51
CA LEU A 387 1.40 -1.18 -21.44
C LEU A 387 2.05 -1.37 -22.82
N ARG A 388 2.59 -0.30 -23.41
CA ARG A 388 3.29 -0.38 -24.71
C ARG A 388 4.53 -1.27 -24.66
N ARG A 389 5.30 -1.23 -23.58
CA ARG A 389 6.50 -2.08 -23.41
C ARG A 389 6.13 -3.55 -23.20
N LEU A 390 5.02 -3.83 -22.52
CA LEU A 390 4.48 -5.19 -22.36
C LEU A 390 4.07 -5.76 -23.72
N ALA A 391 3.37 -4.99 -24.55
CA ALA A 391 3.03 -5.41 -25.92
C ALA A 391 4.28 -5.63 -26.78
N ALA A 392 5.22 -4.68 -26.76
CA ALA A 392 6.46 -4.77 -27.53
C ALA A 392 7.37 -5.95 -27.12
N THR A 393 7.14 -6.56 -25.96
CA THR A 393 7.87 -7.74 -25.48
C THR A 393 7.04 -9.03 -25.53
N GLY A 394 5.87 -8.98 -26.17
CA GLY A 394 4.98 -10.13 -26.38
C GLY A 394 4.31 -10.63 -25.11
N ARG A 395 4.16 -9.80 -24.07
CA ARG A 395 3.56 -10.19 -22.78
C ARG A 395 2.06 -9.95 -22.72
N ILE A 396 1.57 -9.04 -23.55
CA ILE A 396 0.14 -8.78 -23.78
C ILE A 396 -0.05 -8.54 -25.28
N ASP A 397 -1.27 -8.75 -25.75
CA ASP A 397 -1.62 -8.45 -27.14
C ASP A 397 -1.53 -6.94 -27.43
N PRO A 398 -1.02 -6.52 -28.60
CA PRO A 398 -0.95 -5.11 -28.98
C PRO A 398 -2.31 -4.39 -28.98
N ALA A 399 -3.41 -5.07 -29.34
CA ALA A 399 -4.75 -4.48 -29.31
C ALA A 399 -5.22 -4.26 -27.88
N THR A 400 -4.95 -5.20 -26.96
CA THR A 400 -5.20 -5.00 -25.52
C THR A 400 -4.44 -3.78 -24.97
N ALA A 401 -3.15 -3.65 -25.31
CA ALA A 401 -2.36 -2.51 -24.86
C ALA A 401 -2.87 -1.17 -25.41
N ALA A 402 -3.25 -1.13 -26.68
CA ALA A 402 -3.84 0.04 -27.31
C ALA A 402 -5.17 0.41 -26.65
N ARG A 403 -6.05 -0.57 -26.44
CA ARG A 403 -7.37 -0.36 -25.85
C ARG A 403 -7.29 0.10 -24.39
N LEU A 404 -6.47 -0.54 -23.56
CA LEU A 404 -6.27 -0.10 -22.17
C LEU A 404 -5.62 1.28 -22.07
N THR A 405 -4.77 1.66 -23.05
CA THR A 405 -4.19 3.01 -23.12
C THR A 405 -5.27 4.06 -23.42
N GLU A 406 -6.18 3.75 -24.35
CA GLU A 406 -7.32 4.60 -24.68
C GLU A 406 -8.28 4.73 -23.48
N ASP A 407 -8.67 3.60 -22.87
CA ASP A 407 -9.52 3.56 -21.69
C ASP A 407 -8.90 4.38 -20.53
N TYR A 408 -7.58 4.24 -20.28
CA TYR A 408 -6.87 5.01 -19.26
C TYR A 408 -6.91 6.51 -19.54
N ARG A 409 -6.62 6.93 -20.78
CA ARG A 409 -6.63 8.35 -21.17
C ARG A 409 -8.03 8.95 -21.03
N PHE A 410 -9.05 8.22 -21.44
CA PHE A 410 -10.43 8.64 -21.29
C PHE A 410 -10.77 8.87 -19.81
N LEU A 411 -10.57 7.85 -18.96
CA LEU A 411 -10.89 7.95 -17.54
C LEU A 411 -10.10 9.04 -16.82
N ARG A 412 -8.82 9.23 -17.17
CA ARG A 412 -7.99 10.32 -16.63
C ARG A 412 -8.46 11.71 -17.08
N ARG A 413 -8.98 11.85 -18.31
CA ARG A 413 -9.59 13.12 -18.76
C ARG A 413 -10.86 13.42 -17.96
N VAL A 414 -11.72 12.42 -17.73
CA VAL A 414 -12.89 12.57 -16.86
C VAL A 414 -12.47 12.99 -15.44
N GLU A 415 -11.44 12.34 -14.88
CA GLU A 415 -10.87 12.69 -13.57
C GLU A 415 -10.39 14.15 -13.52
N HIS A 416 -9.63 14.58 -14.52
CA HIS A 416 -9.12 15.94 -14.57
C HIS A 416 -10.26 16.96 -14.68
N ARG A 417 -11.29 16.69 -15.49
CA ARG A 417 -12.45 17.58 -15.61
C ARG A 417 -13.23 17.72 -14.32
N LEU A 418 -13.49 16.61 -13.61
CA LEU A 418 -14.11 16.65 -12.28
C LEU A 418 -13.32 17.52 -11.30
N GLN A 419 -11.99 17.39 -11.31
CA GLN A 419 -11.11 18.14 -10.41
C GLN A 419 -10.99 19.61 -10.79
N MET A 420 -11.04 19.95 -12.07
CA MET A 420 -10.91 21.32 -12.58
C MET A 420 -12.08 22.22 -12.18
N VAL A 421 -13.27 21.68 -11.90
CA VAL A 421 -14.45 22.51 -11.59
C VAL A 421 -14.17 23.39 -10.35
N ASP A 422 -13.79 22.76 -9.24
CA ASP A 422 -13.63 23.41 -7.94
C ASP A 422 -12.26 23.16 -7.27
N ASP A 423 -11.29 22.62 -8.02
CA ASP A 423 -9.99 22.20 -7.49
C ASP A 423 -10.11 21.20 -6.32
N ALA A 424 -11.02 20.24 -6.48
CA ALA A 424 -11.34 19.26 -5.46
C ALA A 424 -10.85 17.86 -5.86
N GLN A 425 -10.41 17.07 -4.89
CA GLN A 425 -9.99 15.67 -5.10
C GLN A 425 -11.21 14.76 -5.22
N ILE A 426 -11.95 14.92 -6.29
CA ILE A 426 -13.17 14.19 -6.56
C ILE A 426 -12.87 13.11 -7.59
N HIS A 427 -13.24 11.87 -7.25
CA HIS A 427 -13.18 10.71 -8.14
C HIS A 427 -14.57 10.13 -8.42
N ARG A 428 -15.59 10.59 -7.69
CA ARG A 428 -16.96 10.14 -7.86
C ARG A 428 -17.68 11.06 -8.83
N LEU A 429 -18.34 10.48 -9.82
CA LEU A 429 -19.22 11.21 -10.72
C LEU A 429 -20.41 11.82 -9.95
N PRO A 430 -20.99 12.93 -10.43
CA PRO A 430 -22.25 13.45 -9.90
C PRO A 430 -23.31 12.35 -9.76
N ALA A 431 -24.08 12.41 -8.67
CA ALA A 431 -25.15 11.45 -8.41
C ALA A 431 -26.45 11.82 -9.14
N ASP A 432 -26.57 13.07 -9.61
CA ASP A 432 -27.72 13.60 -10.33
C ASP A 432 -27.43 13.76 -11.82
N ARG A 433 -28.50 13.63 -12.64
CA ARG A 433 -28.41 13.70 -14.10
C ARG A 433 -27.96 15.07 -14.61
N ASP A 434 -28.32 16.14 -13.93
CA ASP A 434 -27.95 17.50 -14.33
C ASP A 434 -26.43 17.72 -14.16
N GLY A 435 -25.85 17.21 -13.06
CA GLY A 435 -24.41 17.19 -12.85
C GLY A 435 -23.67 16.39 -13.91
N ILE A 436 -24.19 15.23 -14.31
CA ILE A 436 -23.64 14.44 -15.42
C ILE A 436 -23.73 15.22 -16.74
N ALA A 437 -24.86 15.89 -17.01
CA ALA A 437 -25.01 16.70 -18.21
C ALA A 437 -24.00 17.84 -18.27
N ARG A 438 -23.80 18.57 -17.17
CA ARG A 438 -22.77 19.64 -17.10
C ARG A 438 -21.37 19.11 -17.36
N LEU A 439 -21.02 17.98 -16.73
CA LEU A 439 -19.73 17.33 -16.95
C LEU A 439 -19.55 16.85 -18.40
N ALA A 440 -20.60 16.29 -19.01
CA ALA A 440 -20.59 15.83 -20.39
C ALA A 440 -20.28 16.99 -21.35
N ILE A 441 -20.97 18.14 -21.19
CA ILE A 441 -20.68 19.35 -21.96
C ILE A 441 -19.22 19.78 -21.76
N PHE A 442 -18.72 19.81 -20.53
CA PHE A 442 -17.32 20.18 -20.24
C PHE A 442 -16.29 19.20 -20.84
N LEU A 443 -16.67 17.95 -21.06
CA LEU A 443 -15.88 16.93 -21.76
C LEU A 443 -15.97 17.04 -23.29
N GLY A 444 -16.81 17.94 -23.82
CA GLY A 444 -17.03 18.11 -25.25
C GLY A 444 -18.11 17.20 -25.84
N TYR A 445 -18.91 16.54 -25.01
CA TYR A 445 -20.06 15.76 -25.45
C TYR A 445 -21.25 16.66 -25.72
N ARG A 446 -22.12 16.23 -26.64
CA ARG A 446 -23.39 16.94 -26.94
C ARG A 446 -24.42 16.84 -25.81
N ASP A 447 -24.43 15.74 -25.07
CA ASP A 447 -25.42 15.42 -24.05
C ASP A 447 -24.91 14.35 -23.06
N ALA A 448 -25.63 14.19 -21.95
CA ALA A 448 -25.33 13.22 -20.90
C ALA A 448 -25.38 11.76 -21.39
N ASP A 449 -26.28 11.45 -22.33
CA ASP A 449 -26.55 10.08 -22.76
C ASP A 449 -25.42 9.54 -23.64
N ALA A 450 -24.85 10.39 -24.51
CA ALA A 450 -23.66 10.08 -25.32
C ALA A 450 -22.43 9.84 -24.42
N PHE A 451 -22.19 10.71 -23.45
CA PHE A 451 -21.11 10.52 -22.48
C PHE A 451 -21.29 9.24 -21.66
N ALA A 452 -22.51 8.99 -21.18
CA ALA A 452 -22.84 7.80 -20.39
C ALA A 452 -22.63 6.50 -21.19
N ALA A 453 -22.92 6.49 -22.50
CA ALA A 453 -22.68 5.34 -23.37
C ALA A 453 -21.17 5.04 -23.50
N ASP A 454 -20.37 6.06 -23.81
CA ASP A 454 -18.91 5.93 -23.96
C ASP A 454 -18.24 5.50 -22.65
N LEU A 455 -18.60 6.15 -21.54
CA LEU A 455 -18.07 5.81 -20.22
C LEU A 455 -18.34 4.34 -19.86
N ARG A 456 -19.57 3.85 -20.07
CA ARG A 456 -19.89 2.43 -19.84
C ARG A 456 -19.06 1.51 -20.73
N GLY A 457 -18.83 1.89 -21.99
CA GLY A 457 -17.98 1.15 -22.92
C GLY A 457 -16.52 1.03 -22.46
N HIS A 458 -15.95 2.13 -21.96
CA HIS A 458 -14.60 2.15 -21.39
C HIS A 458 -14.51 1.32 -20.10
N LEU A 459 -15.42 1.53 -19.15
CA LEU A 459 -15.43 0.78 -17.88
C LEU A 459 -15.60 -0.73 -18.11
N ALA A 460 -16.50 -1.14 -19.00
CA ALA A 460 -16.70 -2.55 -19.34
C ALA A 460 -15.48 -3.16 -20.06
N SER A 461 -14.80 -2.37 -20.90
CA SER A 461 -13.56 -2.79 -21.56
C SER A 461 -12.45 -3.06 -20.56
N VAL A 462 -12.21 -2.14 -19.62
CA VAL A 462 -11.19 -2.31 -18.57
C VAL A 462 -11.52 -3.55 -17.73
N GLU A 463 -12.77 -3.65 -17.29
CA GLU A 463 -13.25 -4.74 -16.46
C GLU A 463 -13.03 -6.11 -17.11
N ARG A 464 -13.34 -6.24 -18.40
CA ARG A 464 -13.13 -7.47 -19.17
C ARG A 464 -11.65 -7.86 -19.23
N HIS A 465 -10.78 -6.96 -19.70
CA HIS A 465 -9.34 -7.25 -19.82
C HIS A 465 -8.70 -7.52 -18.46
N TYR A 466 -9.17 -6.82 -17.42
CA TYR A 466 -8.72 -7.06 -16.06
C TYR A 466 -9.16 -8.45 -15.56
N ALA A 467 -10.41 -8.86 -15.82
CA ALA A 467 -10.91 -10.18 -15.45
C ALA A 467 -10.15 -11.31 -16.15
N GLU A 468 -9.93 -11.20 -17.46
CA GLU A 468 -9.17 -12.15 -18.29
C GLU A 468 -7.76 -12.41 -17.75
N LEU A 469 -7.10 -11.39 -17.18
CA LEU A 469 -5.76 -11.53 -16.58
C LEU A 469 -5.71 -12.57 -15.44
N PHE A 470 -6.85 -12.85 -14.78
CA PHE A 470 -6.91 -13.75 -13.62
C PHE A 470 -7.89 -14.92 -13.78
N GLU A 471 -8.35 -15.24 -14.99
CA GLU A 471 -9.24 -16.40 -15.24
C GLU A 471 -8.55 -17.73 -14.95
N GLU A 472 -7.24 -17.84 -15.23
CA GLU A 472 -6.45 -19.06 -14.98
C GLU A 472 -5.87 -19.14 -13.55
N ALA A 473 -5.98 -18.05 -12.77
CA ALA A 473 -5.46 -18.03 -11.40
C ALA A 473 -6.43 -18.77 -10.46
N PRO A 474 -5.97 -19.71 -9.61
CA PRO A 474 -6.83 -20.44 -8.70
C PRO A 474 -7.74 -19.47 -7.93
N SER A 475 -9.04 -19.71 -8.02
CA SER A 475 -10.00 -19.00 -7.18
C SER A 475 -9.65 -19.31 -5.73
N LEU A 476 -9.19 -18.30 -4.99
CA LEU A 476 -9.26 -18.31 -3.52
C LEU A 476 -10.74 -18.21 -3.16
N SER A 477 -11.44 -19.33 -3.33
CA SER A 477 -12.84 -19.53 -2.99
C SER A 477 -12.95 -19.56 -1.46
N GLY A 478 -12.72 -18.42 -0.82
CA GLY A 478 -12.92 -18.20 0.60
C GLY A 478 -14.30 -17.62 0.88
N PRO A 479 -14.78 -17.65 2.15
CA PRO A 479 -16.14 -17.27 2.56
C PRO A 479 -16.49 -15.77 2.44
N GLY A 480 -15.67 -14.97 1.76
CA GLY A 480 -15.89 -13.54 1.55
C GLY A 480 -14.58 -12.79 1.24
N ASN A 481 -14.68 -11.45 1.19
CA ASN A 481 -13.52 -10.58 1.01
C ASN A 481 -12.72 -10.48 2.33
N LEU A 482 -11.43 -10.78 2.28
CA LEU A 482 -10.50 -10.79 3.42
C LEU A 482 -9.20 -10.08 3.03
N VAL A 483 -9.09 -8.79 3.35
CA VAL A 483 -7.94 -7.94 3.05
C VAL A 483 -7.30 -7.41 4.33
N PHE A 484 -6.04 -7.81 4.52
CA PHE A 484 -5.24 -7.46 5.71
C PHE A 484 -3.97 -6.67 5.35
N THR A 485 -3.82 -6.19 4.11
CA THR A 485 -2.54 -5.63 3.63
C THR A 485 -2.45 -4.10 3.73
N GLY A 486 -3.50 -3.43 4.24
CA GLY A 486 -3.54 -1.98 4.42
C GLY A 486 -3.21 -1.49 5.84
N THR A 487 -2.99 -0.18 5.96
CA THR A 487 -2.84 0.50 7.26
C THR A 487 -4.17 0.78 7.94
N GLU A 488 -5.28 0.76 7.22
CA GLU A 488 -6.65 0.95 7.73
C GLU A 488 -7.45 -0.37 7.65
N ASP A 489 -8.52 -0.45 8.43
CA ASP A 489 -9.44 -1.60 8.39
C ASP A 489 -10.35 -1.50 7.18
N ASP A 490 -10.39 -2.58 6.39
CA ASP A 490 -11.31 -2.70 5.27
C ASP A 490 -12.73 -3.02 5.78
N PRO A 491 -13.75 -2.18 5.52
CA PRO A 491 -15.10 -2.38 6.06
C PRO A 491 -15.73 -3.72 5.66
N GLU A 492 -15.46 -4.21 4.44
CA GLU A 492 -16.01 -5.48 3.97
C GLU A 492 -15.30 -6.68 4.60
N THR A 493 -14.00 -6.57 4.89
CA THR A 493 -13.26 -7.54 5.70
C THR A 493 -13.85 -7.62 7.11
N LEU A 494 -14.12 -6.49 7.75
CA LEU A 494 -14.78 -6.47 9.07
C LEU A 494 -16.17 -7.12 9.02
N ALA A 495 -16.96 -6.83 7.99
CA ALA A 495 -18.27 -7.44 7.79
C ALA A 495 -18.17 -8.96 7.53
N THR A 496 -17.14 -9.41 6.81
CA THR A 496 -16.88 -10.83 6.56
C THR A 496 -16.49 -11.55 7.84
N LEU A 497 -15.60 -10.97 8.64
CA LEU A 497 -15.21 -11.51 9.95
C LEU A 497 -16.39 -11.62 10.92
N ALA A 498 -17.27 -10.61 10.96
CA ALA A 498 -18.51 -10.69 11.75
C ALA A 498 -19.40 -11.85 11.28
N ARG A 499 -19.53 -12.05 9.97
CA ARG A 499 -20.31 -13.15 9.38
C ARG A 499 -19.70 -14.53 9.66
N LEU A 500 -18.38 -14.59 9.85
CA LEU A 500 -17.66 -15.80 10.23
C LEU A 500 -17.81 -16.16 11.71
N GLY A 501 -18.43 -15.31 12.54
CA GLY A 501 -18.71 -15.61 13.95
C GLY A 501 -17.84 -14.87 14.96
N PHE A 502 -16.96 -13.96 14.52
CA PHE A 502 -16.12 -13.16 15.44
C PHE A 502 -16.90 -11.97 16.02
N ALA A 503 -16.83 -11.79 17.34
CA ALA A 503 -17.49 -10.70 18.05
C ALA A 503 -16.72 -9.38 17.96
N ASP A 504 -15.39 -9.42 17.81
CA ASP A 504 -14.53 -8.24 17.65
C ASP A 504 -13.71 -8.29 16.34
N PRO A 505 -14.35 -8.03 15.16
CA PRO A 505 -13.66 -8.03 13.87
C PRO A 505 -12.40 -7.14 13.78
N PRO A 506 -12.40 -5.90 14.31
CA PRO A 506 -11.20 -5.04 14.24
C PRO A 506 -9.99 -5.66 14.95
N ARG A 507 -10.20 -6.29 16.12
CA ARG A 507 -9.12 -6.95 16.84
C ARG A 507 -8.57 -8.15 16.07
N VAL A 508 -9.44 -8.97 15.49
CA VAL A 508 -9.03 -10.10 14.63
C VAL A 508 -8.23 -9.61 13.43
N ALA A 509 -8.71 -8.57 12.74
CA ALA A 509 -8.00 -7.97 11.60
C ALA A 509 -6.62 -7.43 11.99
N ALA A 510 -6.49 -6.79 13.15
CA ALA A 510 -5.21 -6.31 13.67
C ALA A 510 -4.23 -7.44 13.97
N MET A 511 -4.71 -8.57 14.50
CA MET A 511 -3.90 -9.74 14.83
C MET A 511 -3.35 -10.42 13.57
N VAL A 512 -4.23 -10.68 12.58
CA VAL A 512 -3.85 -11.23 11.27
C VAL A 512 -2.87 -10.30 10.54
N ARG A 513 -3.10 -8.98 10.59
CA ARG A 513 -2.12 -7.99 10.12
C ARG A 513 -0.78 -8.14 10.82
N GLY A 514 -0.77 -8.29 12.13
CA GLY A 514 0.47 -8.47 12.91
C GLY A 514 1.27 -9.67 12.42
N TRP A 515 0.60 -10.77 12.09
CA TRP A 515 1.22 -11.95 11.51
C TRP A 515 1.79 -11.70 10.11
N HIS A 516 1.03 -11.04 9.22
CA HIS A 516 1.52 -10.69 7.88
C HIS A 516 2.68 -9.69 7.89
N HIS A 517 2.76 -8.82 8.90
CA HIS A 517 3.90 -7.92 9.09
C HIS A 517 5.11 -8.60 9.77
N GLY A 518 5.03 -9.89 10.09
CA GLY A 518 6.14 -10.60 10.70
C GLY A 518 6.45 -10.19 12.15
N ARG A 519 5.47 -9.61 12.87
CA ARG A 519 5.68 -9.09 14.24
C ARG A 519 6.11 -10.18 15.22
N ILE A 520 5.60 -11.40 15.04
CA ILE A 520 5.94 -12.56 15.86
C ILE A 520 7.04 -13.39 15.20
N ARG A 521 7.91 -14.00 16.02
CA ARG A 521 9.10 -14.73 15.56
C ARG A 521 8.76 -15.83 14.54
N ALA A 522 7.65 -16.54 14.75
CA ALA A 522 7.15 -17.58 13.84
C ALA A 522 6.86 -17.08 12.41
N THR A 523 6.56 -15.79 12.25
CA THR A 523 6.14 -15.16 10.99
C THR A 523 7.21 -14.25 10.38
N ARG A 524 8.44 -14.27 10.92
CA ARG A 524 9.52 -13.38 10.44
C ARG A 524 10.09 -13.78 9.08
N SER A 525 10.08 -15.06 8.72
CA SER A 525 10.57 -15.47 7.41
C SER A 525 9.51 -15.20 6.34
N GLN A 526 9.97 -14.83 5.15
CA GLN A 526 9.10 -14.63 3.99
C GLN A 526 8.27 -15.89 3.71
N ARG A 527 8.91 -17.07 3.73
CA ARG A 527 8.26 -18.36 3.51
C ARG A 527 7.15 -18.66 4.52
N ALA A 528 7.32 -18.30 5.79
CA ALA A 528 6.27 -18.50 6.79
C ALA A 528 5.05 -17.63 6.50
N ARG A 529 5.27 -16.36 6.12
CA ARG A 529 4.18 -15.43 5.78
C ARG A 529 3.43 -15.85 4.53
N GLU A 530 4.12 -16.39 3.53
CA GLU A 530 3.49 -16.93 2.30
C GLU A 530 2.48 -18.02 2.63
N ILE A 531 2.94 -19.09 3.32
CA ILE A 531 2.08 -20.22 3.67
C ILE A 531 0.93 -19.75 4.58
N LEU A 532 1.23 -18.85 5.54
CA LEU A 532 0.21 -18.28 6.40
C LEU A 532 -0.85 -17.49 5.60
N THR A 533 -0.45 -16.71 4.60
CA THR A 533 -1.37 -15.93 3.77
C THR A 533 -2.35 -16.81 2.99
N GLU A 534 -1.91 -17.99 2.58
CA GLU A 534 -2.77 -19.00 1.97
C GLU A 534 -3.68 -19.68 3.00
N LEU A 535 -3.18 -19.90 4.22
CA LEU A 535 -3.91 -20.58 5.29
C LEU A 535 -4.98 -19.69 5.97
N VAL A 536 -4.79 -18.37 6.01
CA VAL A 536 -5.63 -17.42 6.75
C VAL A 536 -7.14 -17.56 6.46
N PRO A 537 -7.61 -17.68 5.21
CA PRO A 537 -9.04 -17.85 4.94
C PRO A 537 -9.63 -19.10 5.62
N ASP A 538 -8.94 -20.23 5.51
CA ASP A 538 -9.37 -21.48 6.15
C ASP A 538 -9.23 -21.42 7.66
N LEU A 539 -8.17 -20.79 8.17
CA LEU A 539 -7.96 -20.56 9.59
C LEU A 539 -9.11 -19.76 10.18
N LEU A 540 -9.46 -18.61 9.59
CA LEU A 540 -10.56 -17.77 10.05
C LEU A 540 -11.91 -18.48 9.96
N ARG A 541 -12.14 -19.29 8.91
CA ARG A 541 -13.35 -20.11 8.78
C ARG A 541 -13.44 -21.17 9.89
N VAL A 542 -12.35 -21.87 10.16
CA VAL A 542 -12.29 -22.93 11.18
C VAL A 542 -12.47 -22.34 12.57
N PHE A 543 -11.70 -21.31 12.93
CA PHE A 543 -11.81 -20.66 14.24
C PHE A 543 -13.16 -19.96 14.44
N GLY A 544 -13.69 -19.32 13.38
CA GLY A 544 -15.01 -18.70 13.37
C GLY A 544 -16.16 -19.67 13.65
N GLY A 545 -16.01 -20.93 13.25
CA GLY A 545 -17.00 -21.99 13.50
C GLY A 545 -16.94 -22.61 14.90
N THR A 546 -16.03 -22.19 15.78
CA THR A 546 -15.91 -22.76 17.13
C THR A 546 -16.91 -22.15 18.12
N THR A 547 -17.04 -22.76 19.30
CA THR A 547 -17.94 -22.28 20.37
C THR A 547 -17.53 -20.92 20.96
N ASN A 548 -16.23 -20.57 20.93
CA ASN A 548 -15.69 -19.29 21.42
C ASN A 548 -14.60 -18.73 20.47
N PRO A 549 -14.97 -18.21 19.28
CA PRO A 549 -14.02 -17.87 18.21
C PRO A 549 -12.93 -16.89 18.61
N ASP A 550 -13.29 -15.76 19.24
CA ASP A 550 -12.33 -14.72 19.62
C ASP A 550 -11.30 -15.23 20.65
N THR A 551 -11.76 -16.00 21.65
CA THR A 551 -10.88 -16.57 22.69
C THR A 551 -9.97 -17.65 22.11
N ALA A 552 -10.51 -18.49 21.22
CA ALA A 552 -9.74 -19.53 20.55
C ALA A 552 -8.62 -18.93 19.69
N LEU A 553 -8.94 -17.90 18.90
CA LEU A 553 -7.98 -17.23 18.04
C LEU A 553 -6.91 -16.47 18.86
N LEU A 554 -7.28 -15.87 19.99
CA LEU A 554 -6.32 -15.23 20.90
C LEU A 554 -5.33 -16.22 21.52
N ARG A 555 -5.80 -17.40 21.94
CA ARG A 555 -4.91 -18.46 22.44
C ARG A 555 -3.99 -18.99 21.35
N PHE A 556 -4.50 -19.07 20.12
CA PHE A 556 -3.70 -19.43 18.97
C PHE A 556 -2.60 -18.38 18.67
N ASP A 557 -2.89 -17.08 18.81
CA ASP A 557 -1.88 -16.02 18.71
C ASP A 557 -0.77 -16.14 19.76
N ASP A 558 -1.13 -16.40 21.03
CA ASP A 558 -0.13 -16.65 22.10
C ASP A 558 0.71 -17.90 21.81
N PHE A 559 0.07 -18.97 21.31
CA PHE A 559 0.78 -20.16 20.85
C PHE A 559 1.79 -19.83 19.75
N LEU A 560 1.40 -19.08 18.71
CA LEU A 560 2.32 -18.68 17.64
C LEU A 560 3.46 -17.78 18.13
N THR A 561 3.21 -16.92 19.12
CA THR A 561 4.21 -16.01 19.68
C THR A 561 5.35 -16.75 20.37
N ARG A 562 5.08 -17.94 20.92
CA ARG A 562 6.06 -18.79 21.62
C ARG A 562 6.85 -19.69 20.67
N LEU A 563 6.46 -19.80 19.40
CA LEU A 563 7.15 -20.64 18.43
C LEU A 563 8.46 -19.99 17.95
N PRO A 564 9.56 -20.78 17.87
CA PRO A 564 10.82 -20.28 17.32
C PRO A 564 10.75 -20.04 15.81
N ALA A 565 9.94 -20.81 15.07
CA ALA A 565 9.73 -20.71 13.63
C ALA A 565 8.34 -21.26 13.23
N GLY A 566 7.70 -20.64 12.23
CA GLY A 566 6.35 -21.03 11.79
C GLY A 566 6.28 -21.87 10.52
N VAL A 567 7.34 -21.93 9.70
CA VAL A 567 7.29 -22.57 8.36
C VAL A 567 6.80 -24.02 8.42
N GLN A 568 7.38 -24.83 9.31
CA GLN A 568 7.04 -26.26 9.45
C GLN A 568 5.58 -26.43 9.90
N LEU A 569 5.16 -25.67 10.92
CA LEU A 569 3.80 -25.71 11.43
C LEU A 569 2.77 -25.31 10.37
N PHE A 570 2.98 -24.18 9.69
CA PHE A 570 2.03 -23.72 8.68
C PHE A 570 1.97 -24.69 7.50
N SER A 571 3.10 -25.30 7.11
CA SER A 571 3.11 -26.36 6.09
C SER A 571 2.30 -27.58 6.54
N LEU A 572 2.39 -27.95 7.82
CA LEU A 572 1.63 -29.07 8.38
C LEU A 572 0.12 -28.81 8.38
N PHE A 573 -0.32 -27.60 8.75
CA PHE A 573 -1.74 -27.24 8.67
C PHE A 573 -2.26 -27.19 7.23
N HIS A 574 -1.45 -26.68 6.30
CA HIS A 574 -1.80 -26.66 4.89
C HIS A 574 -1.93 -28.08 4.32
N ALA A 575 -1.02 -28.99 4.69
CA ALA A 575 -1.06 -30.39 4.26
C ALA A 575 -2.16 -31.21 4.96
N ASN A 576 -2.54 -30.86 6.20
CA ASN A 576 -3.48 -31.61 7.02
C ASN A 576 -4.58 -30.70 7.61
N PRO A 577 -5.65 -30.39 6.87
CA PRO A 577 -6.73 -29.51 7.35
C PRO A 577 -7.44 -30.00 8.62
N SER A 578 -7.46 -31.31 8.87
CA SER A 578 -8.00 -31.92 10.09
C SER A 578 -7.20 -31.56 11.34
N LEU A 579 -5.89 -31.34 11.21
CA LEU A 579 -5.02 -30.89 12.30
C LEU A 579 -5.34 -29.46 12.71
N LEU A 580 -5.59 -28.58 11.72
CA LEU A 580 -6.01 -27.20 11.99
C LEU A 580 -7.34 -27.16 12.75
N SER A 581 -8.28 -28.01 12.37
CA SER A 581 -9.57 -28.15 13.06
C SER A 581 -9.40 -28.61 14.50
N LEU A 582 -8.57 -29.65 14.73
CA LEU A 582 -8.26 -30.11 16.08
C LEU A 582 -7.62 -29.02 16.95
N VAL A 583 -6.67 -28.27 16.40
CA VAL A 583 -6.03 -27.18 17.14
C VAL A 583 -7.06 -26.11 17.49
N ALA A 584 -7.96 -25.76 16.57
CA ALA A 584 -9.03 -24.81 16.85
C ALA A 584 -9.96 -25.31 17.98
N ASP A 585 -10.36 -26.59 17.96
CA ASP A 585 -11.17 -27.20 19.02
C ASP A 585 -10.46 -27.16 20.38
N ILE A 586 -9.16 -27.51 20.41
CA ILE A 586 -8.34 -27.44 21.63
C ILE A 586 -8.30 -26.00 22.17
N MET A 587 -8.08 -25.02 21.29
CA MET A 587 -8.00 -23.61 21.67
C MET A 587 -9.35 -23.09 22.19
N ALA A 588 -10.47 -23.53 21.61
CA ALA A 588 -11.81 -23.11 22.00
C ALA A 588 -12.27 -23.75 23.32
N GLU A 589 -12.13 -25.07 23.44
CA GLU A 589 -12.85 -25.86 24.45
C GLU A 589 -11.97 -26.39 25.59
N ALA A 590 -10.64 -26.44 25.41
CA ALA A 590 -9.74 -27.09 26.36
C ALA A 590 -8.59 -26.18 26.82
N PRO A 591 -8.83 -25.23 27.76
CA PRO A 591 -7.82 -24.26 28.21
C PRO A 591 -6.51 -24.89 28.66
N ARG A 592 -6.56 -25.99 29.43
CA ARG A 592 -5.36 -26.70 29.90
C ARG A 592 -4.58 -27.38 28.78
N LEU A 593 -5.26 -27.89 27.74
CA LEU A 593 -4.58 -28.48 26.59
C LEU A 593 -3.95 -27.39 25.71
N ALA A 594 -4.64 -26.26 25.54
CA ALA A 594 -4.11 -25.09 24.84
C ALA A 594 -2.84 -24.55 25.53
N GLU A 595 -2.85 -24.41 26.86
CA GLU A 595 -1.66 -23.98 27.63
C GLU A 595 -0.50 -24.97 27.49
N ASN A 596 -0.77 -26.28 27.56
CA ASN A 596 0.26 -27.30 27.37
C ASN A 596 0.86 -27.23 25.96
N LEU A 597 0.04 -27.03 24.93
CA LEU A 597 0.48 -26.88 23.54
C LEU A 597 1.31 -25.62 23.34
N ALA A 598 0.91 -24.50 23.97
CA ALA A 598 1.64 -23.24 23.99
C ALA A 598 3.02 -23.36 24.65
N GLN A 599 3.13 -24.13 25.72
CA GLN A 599 4.40 -24.36 26.41
C GLN A 599 5.27 -25.40 25.69
N ARG A 600 4.67 -26.37 24.99
CA ARG A 600 5.35 -27.50 24.36
C ARG A 600 4.83 -27.77 22.95
N PRO A 601 5.24 -26.96 21.96
CA PRO A 601 4.79 -27.11 20.57
C PRO A 601 5.08 -28.47 19.93
N ALA A 602 6.15 -29.15 20.37
CA ALA A 602 6.52 -30.48 19.89
C ALA A 602 5.45 -31.55 20.14
N LEU A 603 4.47 -31.30 21.02
CA LEU A 603 3.31 -32.19 21.19
C LEU A 603 2.44 -32.31 19.94
N LEU A 604 2.55 -31.40 18.97
CA LEU A 604 1.88 -31.53 17.67
C LEU A 604 2.43 -32.69 16.84
N ASP A 605 3.70 -33.03 16.99
CA ASP A 605 4.31 -34.16 16.27
C ASP A 605 3.66 -35.49 16.71
N ALA A 606 3.28 -35.59 17.99
CA ALA A 606 2.56 -36.75 18.52
C ALA A 606 1.18 -36.93 17.86
N VAL A 607 0.49 -35.83 17.53
CA VAL A 607 -0.82 -35.88 16.82
C VAL A 607 -0.69 -36.45 15.41
N LEU A 608 0.45 -36.22 14.76
CA LEU A 608 0.74 -36.68 13.41
C LEU A 608 1.21 -38.15 13.36
N THR A 609 1.46 -38.76 14.52
CA THR A 609 1.97 -40.12 14.61
C THR A 609 0.85 -41.13 14.31
N ALA A 610 1.17 -42.16 13.50
CA ALA A 610 0.25 -43.25 13.21
C ALA A 610 -0.20 -43.91 14.52
N GLY A 611 -1.52 -43.97 14.75
CA GLY A 611 -2.10 -44.52 15.99
C GLY A 611 -2.46 -43.48 17.07
N PHE A 612 -2.30 -42.17 16.84
CA PHE A 612 -2.76 -41.16 17.81
C PHE A 612 -4.27 -41.25 18.12
N SER A 613 -5.09 -41.58 17.10
CA SER A 613 -6.53 -41.82 17.25
C SER A 613 -6.88 -43.27 17.60
N ALA A 614 -5.89 -44.16 17.77
CA ALA A 614 -6.15 -45.52 18.20
C ALA A 614 -6.53 -45.55 19.69
N ALA A 615 -7.19 -46.63 20.11
CA ALA A 615 -7.50 -46.85 21.51
C ALA A 615 -6.22 -46.78 22.35
N ILE A 616 -6.32 -46.18 23.54
CA ILE A 616 -5.20 -46.11 24.48
C ILE A 616 -4.76 -47.56 24.81
N PRO A 617 -3.47 -47.90 24.62
CA PRO A 617 -2.98 -49.25 24.90
C PRO A 617 -3.16 -49.62 26.37
N ASP A 618 -3.22 -50.93 26.65
CA ASP A 618 -3.15 -51.42 28.01
C ASP A 618 -1.78 -51.16 28.64
N ARG A 619 -1.70 -51.31 29.97
CA ARG A 619 -0.49 -51.05 30.74
C ARG A 619 0.71 -51.88 30.28
N GLU A 620 0.49 -53.13 29.83
CA GLU A 620 1.56 -53.99 29.33
C GLU A 620 2.17 -53.45 28.03
N SER A 621 1.32 -53.01 27.11
CA SER A 621 1.74 -52.37 25.86
C SER A 621 2.43 -51.02 26.11
N LEU A 622 1.92 -50.21 27.04
CA LEU A 622 2.56 -48.95 27.45
C LEU A 622 3.97 -49.18 28.02
N ALA A 623 4.14 -50.23 28.83
CA ALA A 623 5.44 -50.60 29.39
C ALA A 623 6.41 -51.09 28.32
N ALA A 624 5.94 -51.90 27.36
CA ALA A 624 6.76 -52.35 26.24
C ALA A 624 7.23 -51.20 25.34
N ASP A 625 6.34 -50.25 25.03
CA ASP A 625 6.62 -49.05 24.25
C ASP A 625 7.69 -48.17 24.95
N LEU A 626 7.49 -47.88 26.24
CA LEU A 626 8.45 -47.07 27.00
C LEU A 626 9.80 -47.78 27.17
N ALA A 627 9.79 -49.11 27.39
CA ALA A 627 11.01 -49.90 27.47
C ALA A 627 11.81 -49.83 26.16
N ALA A 628 11.14 -49.95 25.00
CA ALA A 628 11.79 -49.83 23.70
C ALA A 628 12.42 -48.45 23.49
N LEU A 629 11.75 -47.37 23.90
CA LEU A 629 12.29 -46.00 23.81
C LEU A 629 13.49 -45.78 24.74
N THR A 630 13.49 -46.38 25.92
CA THR A 630 14.57 -46.24 26.92
C THR A 630 15.76 -47.19 26.69
N ALA A 631 15.61 -48.26 25.92
CA ALA A 631 16.64 -49.27 25.70
C ALA A 631 17.94 -48.72 25.09
N GLY A 632 17.85 -47.62 24.35
CA GLY A 632 19.00 -46.93 23.74
C GLY A 632 19.57 -45.76 24.56
N ALA A 633 19.06 -45.50 25.77
CA ALA A 633 19.50 -44.38 26.59
C ALA A 633 20.91 -44.62 27.16
N ARG A 634 21.76 -43.59 27.09
CA ARG A 634 23.18 -43.68 27.47
C ARG A 634 23.41 -43.42 28.95
N ASP A 635 22.55 -42.61 29.56
CA ASP A 635 22.67 -42.21 30.95
C ASP A 635 21.30 -41.98 31.60
N TYR A 636 21.32 -41.76 32.91
CA TYR A 636 20.13 -41.50 33.72
C TYR A 636 19.36 -40.25 33.28
N GLN A 637 20.06 -39.21 32.82
CA GLN A 637 19.44 -37.96 32.41
C GLN A 637 18.64 -38.14 31.11
N GLU A 638 19.17 -38.91 30.16
CA GLU A 638 18.50 -39.25 28.91
C GLU A 638 17.25 -40.10 29.17
N ILE A 639 17.29 -41.03 30.14
CA ILE A 639 16.09 -41.78 30.58
C ILE A 639 15.03 -40.82 31.12
N LEU A 640 15.40 -39.88 32.01
CA LEU A 640 14.46 -38.90 32.56
C LEU A 640 13.79 -38.07 31.45
N ASP A 641 14.55 -37.64 30.46
CA ASP A 641 14.02 -36.81 29.37
C ASP A 641 13.12 -37.61 28.42
N ILE A 642 13.46 -38.86 28.13
CA ILE A 642 12.61 -39.79 27.34
C ILE A 642 11.30 -40.05 28.06
N VAL A 643 11.34 -40.47 29.33
CA VAL A 643 10.13 -40.77 30.12
C VAL A 643 9.26 -39.53 30.26
N ARG A 644 9.86 -38.36 30.51
CA ARG A 644 9.13 -37.09 30.59
C ARG A 644 8.43 -36.77 29.27
N ARG A 645 9.11 -36.93 28.13
CA ARG A 645 8.52 -36.69 26.80
C ARG A 645 7.37 -37.64 26.53
N TRP A 646 7.61 -38.94 26.68
CA TRP A 646 6.60 -39.99 26.49
C TRP A 646 5.35 -39.78 27.36
N ALA A 647 5.54 -39.53 28.66
CA ALA A 647 4.42 -39.32 29.58
C ALA A 647 3.63 -38.03 29.26
N ASN A 648 4.29 -36.99 28.72
CA ASN A 648 3.60 -35.78 28.27
C ASN A 648 2.78 -36.05 27.00
N GLU A 649 3.36 -36.75 26.02
CA GLU A 649 2.69 -37.10 24.76
C GLU A 649 1.47 -37.99 25.01
N ARG A 650 1.60 -39.02 25.86
CA ARG A 650 0.47 -39.90 26.21
C ARG A 650 -0.64 -39.17 26.95
N ARG A 651 -0.31 -38.33 27.94
CA ARG A 651 -1.32 -37.50 28.62
C ARG A 651 -2.02 -36.53 27.68
N PHE A 652 -1.29 -35.96 26.73
CA PHE A 652 -1.85 -35.10 25.71
C PHE A 652 -2.81 -35.87 24.80
N GLN A 653 -2.42 -37.07 24.34
CA GLN A 653 -3.27 -37.98 23.58
C GLN A 653 -4.58 -38.28 24.30
N VAL A 654 -4.53 -38.67 25.58
CA VAL A 654 -5.72 -38.94 26.40
C VAL A 654 -6.63 -37.71 26.47
N GLY A 655 -6.05 -36.54 26.71
CA GLY A 655 -6.81 -35.29 26.79
C GLY A 655 -7.51 -34.94 25.47
N VAL A 656 -6.86 -35.15 24.33
CA VAL A 656 -7.46 -34.92 23.01
C VAL A 656 -8.56 -35.94 22.71
N GLN A 657 -8.37 -37.21 23.03
CA GLN A 657 -9.41 -38.24 22.86
C GLN A 657 -10.63 -37.96 23.73
N LEU A 658 -10.43 -37.46 24.96
CA LEU A 658 -11.53 -37.04 25.84
C LEU A 658 -12.29 -35.85 25.23
N LEU A 659 -11.57 -34.87 24.68
CA LEU A 659 -12.17 -33.71 24.01
C LEU A 659 -13.04 -34.14 22.82
N ARG A 660 -12.54 -35.07 22.00
CA ARG A 660 -13.28 -35.63 20.86
C ARG A 660 -14.38 -36.63 21.24
N ARG A 661 -14.48 -36.98 22.52
CA ARG A 661 -15.41 -37.99 23.07
C ARG A 661 -15.13 -39.40 22.54
N ASP A 662 -13.89 -39.68 22.16
CA ASP A 662 -13.42 -41.02 21.79
C ASP A 662 -13.22 -41.93 23.02
N ILE A 663 -13.03 -41.31 24.20
CA ILE A 663 -12.91 -41.97 25.50
C ILE A 663 -13.81 -41.28 26.54
N ASP A 664 -14.40 -42.06 27.43
CA ASP A 664 -15.20 -41.54 28.55
C ASP A 664 -14.31 -41.10 29.73
N SER A 665 -14.92 -40.42 30.70
CA SER A 665 -14.21 -39.89 31.87
C SER A 665 -13.67 -40.99 32.80
N ALA A 666 -14.32 -42.15 32.88
CA ALA A 666 -13.90 -43.24 33.76
C ALA A 666 -12.63 -43.93 33.20
N ARG A 667 -12.65 -44.27 31.92
CA ARG A 667 -11.50 -44.84 31.20
C ARG A 667 -10.34 -43.86 31.09
N THR A 668 -10.62 -42.56 31.02
CA THR A 668 -9.58 -41.52 31.09
C THR A 668 -8.80 -41.58 32.41
N GLY A 669 -9.50 -41.77 33.54
CA GLY A 669 -8.84 -41.92 34.84
C GLY A 669 -7.88 -43.10 34.88
N VAL A 670 -8.34 -44.27 34.41
CA VAL A 670 -7.54 -45.49 34.33
C VAL A 670 -6.32 -45.28 33.42
N ALA A 671 -6.51 -44.72 32.23
CA ALA A 671 -5.40 -44.46 31.30
C ALA A 671 -4.34 -43.51 31.89
N LEU A 672 -4.76 -42.47 32.62
CA LEU A 672 -3.82 -41.56 33.28
C LEU A 672 -3.05 -42.24 34.42
N ALA A 673 -3.71 -43.13 35.17
CA ALA A 673 -3.08 -43.95 36.20
C ALA A 673 -2.07 -44.93 35.58
N ASP A 674 -2.44 -45.64 34.52
CA ASP A 674 -1.57 -46.57 33.80
C ASP A 674 -0.31 -45.88 33.27
N ILE A 675 -0.44 -44.67 32.69
CA ILE A 675 0.70 -43.86 32.22
C ILE A 675 1.62 -43.51 33.40
N ALA A 676 1.05 -43.10 34.53
CA ALA A 676 1.81 -42.69 35.71
C ALA A 676 2.54 -43.88 36.34
N GLU A 677 1.87 -45.01 36.53
CA GLU A 677 2.47 -46.25 37.03
C GLU A 677 3.59 -46.73 36.10
N THR A 678 3.35 -46.74 34.79
CA THR A 678 4.34 -47.16 33.79
C THR A 678 5.59 -46.28 33.84
N ALA A 679 5.41 -44.96 33.93
CA ALA A 679 6.54 -44.03 34.06
C ALA A 679 7.33 -44.24 35.35
N VAL A 680 6.65 -44.46 36.49
CA VAL A 680 7.31 -44.74 37.78
C VAL A 680 8.05 -46.07 37.73
N ALA A 681 7.44 -47.12 37.20
CA ALA A 681 8.03 -48.44 37.07
C ALA A 681 9.28 -48.44 36.17
N ALA A 682 9.26 -47.67 35.07
CA ALA A 682 10.41 -47.52 34.19
C ALA A 682 11.55 -46.70 34.82
N LEU A 683 11.24 -45.68 35.62
CA LEU A 683 12.25 -44.83 36.24
C LEU A 683 12.92 -45.48 37.45
N LEU A 684 12.18 -46.27 38.24
CA LEU A 684 12.66 -46.76 39.52
C LEU A 684 13.99 -47.53 39.44
N PRO A 685 14.19 -48.50 38.51
CA PRO A 685 15.47 -49.20 38.38
C PRO A 685 16.63 -48.25 38.05
N ALA A 686 16.40 -47.27 37.18
CA ALA A 686 17.42 -46.30 36.77
C ALA A 686 17.82 -45.37 37.93
N VAL A 687 16.83 -44.88 38.70
CA VAL A 687 17.06 -44.08 39.91
C VAL A 687 17.84 -44.87 40.95
N MET A 688 17.46 -46.13 41.21
CA MET A 688 18.14 -46.99 42.17
C MET A 688 19.59 -47.28 41.76
N ALA A 689 19.83 -47.55 40.47
CA ALA A 689 21.16 -47.80 39.94
C ALA A 689 22.07 -46.57 40.07
N ASP A 690 21.55 -45.38 39.76
CA ASP A 690 22.31 -44.14 39.88
C ASP A 690 22.63 -43.79 41.34
N PHE A 691 21.65 -43.95 42.23
CA PHE A 691 21.85 -43.74 43.66
C PHE A 691 22.88 -44.73 44.25
N ALA A 692 22.78 -46.00 43.86
CA ALA A 692 23.74 -47.03 44.26
C ALA A 692 25.16 -46.75 43.75
N ARG A 693 25.29 -46.20 42.54
CA ARG A 693 26.58 -45.78 41.97
C ARG A 693 27.21 -44.63 42.76
N MET A 694 26.41 -43.67 43.23
CA MET A 694 26.89 -42.50 43.96
C MET A 694 27.18 -42.77 45.44
N HIS A 695 26.40 -43.65 46.07
CA HIS A 695 26.38 -43.79 47.54
C HIS A 695 26.61 -45.22 48.05
N GLY A 696 26.74 -46.20 47.14
CA GLY A 696 26.80 -47.61 47.48
C GLY A 696 25.41 -48.23 47.68
N GLN A 697 25.35 -49.57 47.80
CA GLN A 697 24.12 -50.31 48.07
C GLN A 697 23.99 -50.62 49.57
N VAL A 698 22.77 -50.56 50.10
CA VAL A 698 22.47 -51.01 51.46
C VAL A 698 22.25 -52.53 51.44
N PRO A 699 23.09 -53.34 52.11
CA PRO A 699 22.94 -54.79 52.11
C PRO A 699 21.57 -55.23 52.65
N GLY A 700 20.83 -56.02 51.87
CA GLY A 700 19.48 -56.49 52.23
C GLY A 700 18.37 -55.44 52.15
N GLY A 701 18.66 -54.22 51.67
CA GLY A 701 17.67 -53.17 51.51
C GLY A 701 16.73 -53.42 50.32
N ALA A 702 15.44 -53.12 50.50
CA ALA A 702 14.44 -53.10 49.44
C ALA A 702 13.74 -51.74 49.39
N PHE A 703 13.32 -51.33 48.19
CA PHE A 703 12.60 -50.08 47.97
C PHE A 703 11.25 -50.38 47.33
N SER A 704 10.19 -49.74 47.83
CA SER A 704 8.85 -49.86 47.28
C SER A 704 8.21 -48.49 47.18
N VAL A 705 7.47 -48.25 46.09
CA VAL A 705 6.65 -47.06 45.91
C VAL A 705 5.21 -47.45 46.17
N VAL A 706 4.60 -46.88 47.21
CA VAL A 706 3.19 -47.10 47.54
C VAL A 706 2.36 -45.96 46.97
N ALA A 707 1.47 -46.30 46.04
CA ALA A 707 0.48 -45.39 45.49
C ALA A 707 -0.57 -45.01 46.54
N MET A 708 -0.90 -43.73 46.66
CA MET A 708 -1.91 -43.22 47.59
C MET A 708 -2.75 -42.13 46.91
N GLY A 709 -4.02 -41.98 47.31
CA GLY A 709 -4.87 -40.87 46.89
C GLY A 709 -5.56 -41.09 45.55
N ARG A 710 -5.21 -40.28 44.54
CA ARG A 710 -5.84 -40.28 43.20
C ARG A 710 -5.22 -41.26 42.20
N LEU A 711 -4.15 -41.96 42.60
CA LEU A 711 -3.53 -43.02 41.82
C LEU A 711 -4.23 -44.34 42.11
#